data_AF-A0A1Y6BQF3-F1
#
_entry.id   AF-A0A1Y6BQF3-F1
#
_cell.length_a   1.000
_cell.length_b   1.000
_cell.length_c   1.000
_cell.angle_alpha   90.00
_cell.angle_beta   90.00
_cell.angle_gamma   90.00
#
_symmetry.space_group_name_H-M   'P 1'
#
loop_
_entity.id
_entity.type
_entity.pdbx_description
1 polymer ?
#
loop_
_entity_poly.entity_id
_entity_poly.type
_entity_poly.pdbx_seq_one_letter_code
_entity_poly.pdbx_strand_id
1 'polypeptide(L)'
;MKYRIVFKGDLKPGVSKAQTVAVLSKFSGFDEEKTEKVFFSGKPVQLKVVEGEDKAKAFLKKLAALGIVAKGLQAKSPEPAQQTASAHTSAEQASSEEAASGQSTAAETPKPSQNPERAKSVKVKRAEAQGDTHTKATAPEQSDPEVSQQQNANPESTPSQGEQAASPEQAQESSAEVVQQDGADEQELPEQEQAEREEQLSSSEADEKNTQTRPFKANKWLLPALASLAGLVVVVVGAYIFFVSSLISTAVPVEVNKAENALLEMNVALLGHINARKIFELEELLAEDEELDLLEGMAFVEQLQAQGINVRTDLSQIVLGLHFDEELGSYLTQVFITGAPKGFITKFLEQHYVLETTAQEGLEVLTFSQQDKQSCRISDPRSLIAGNGFVVISHPKKVAEIYRAINAAHKEKVVNQKWLEYRDSHLVSIGVLNPQQLESGLPGMFGFLLMEAQSHWASMRSVFLGVRGVALPPAVKLDFAIESDKAEWLKQSHGSLTAIVNKHKEDYANNEVNFFSLLMSRVELTQSRSQLRTEFTIDKQLVSSAAELMNDGLSGAMVSALPSSDNSPAPLEIIDENPLVFLEQVSLEEVPPFLNEYKRQYAWADKYFAAFVKSVAVNRDGLNTIEIEVNGAKLPNQADSLFGKQAQLVVTDIQTADGSSILQQEVCGMNLNHEPAKFNMNAANKLVRLKEGASIQQAASISARINATIPTKTQALMLPVPLTQAEFENAGSTLSISGVSGGNVSYSLSGEPGGFLAIRALNKDKKYLRSGSSFSFSGAISHEFSGEIAFIEIIKALETEQLTSELMISNPMVIFPADGFTFLPKEPEAYSTEQWDKLLAFSVDFKPDQEKRSWYGDPVASSRSGPVDLKLYAPQVLRNIDGPVVSAKFELNMPYARILDEKSNLVSVRVKEILFDDGNRYTEQSEHPVAMSFIGFGNKARVAELPEERLRKNIYLSGTADIEIPLEGEEYLDKRILLIVGELVFNIPTAIKTMDFSEIELGKNYQLNDVLRIEVIELSSTGISLATHGDPSALAALQVLNEKNRMLGSGVNFTKEQKRYGVKPNYAGEAEPPVRYVASYHYNGRAVALRVALAESKETFIYPYGLPVRNEN
;
A
#
# COMPACT_ATOMS: atom_id res chain seq x y z
N MET A 1 35.34 7.60 33.41
CA MET A 1 34.44 7.84 34.58
C MET A 1 33.52 9.02 34.28
N LYS A 2 32.20 8.87 34.50
CA LYS A 2 31.20 9.92 34.28
C LYS A 2 30.92 10.69 35.59
N TYR A 3 30.80 12.01 35.52
CA TYR A 3 30.42 12.88 36.64
C TYR A 3 29.11 13.60 36.31
N ARG A 4 28.15 13.58 37.23
CA ARG A 4 26.90 14.35 37.18
C ARG A 4 27.12 15.69 37.86
N ILE A 5 26.93 16.78 37.13
CA ILE A 5 26.98 18.15 37.67
C ILE A 5 25.60 18.48 38.20
N VAL A 6 25.48 18.63 39.51
CA VAL A 6 24.20 18.82 40.21
C VAL A 6 24.16 20.21 40.84
N PHE A 7 23.06 20.91 40.61
CA PHE A 7 22.74 22.23 41.16
C PHE A 7 21.54 22.13 42.10
N LYS A 8 21.59 22.82 43.25
CA LYS A 8 20.52 22.78 44.27
C LYS A 8 19.82 24.14 44.47
N GLY A 9 20.14 25.14 43.64
CA GLY A 9 19.64 26.51 43.81
C GLY A 9 20.60 27.44 44.57
N ASP A 10 21.78 26.97 44.98
CA ASP A 10 22.74 27.73 45.79
C ASP A 10 23.57 28.72 44.95
N LEU A 11 23.55 30.01 45.30
CA LEU A 11 24.33 31.05 44.63
C LEU A 11 25.42 31.61 45.54
N LYS A 12 26.51 32.12 44.96
CA LYS A 12 27.53 32.85 45.72
C LYS A 12 26.92 34.14 46.32
N PRO A 13 27.36 34.55 47.53
CA PRO A 13 26.92 35.80 48.12
C PRO A 13 27.11 36.99 47.16
N GLY A 14 26.07 37.80 46.99
CA GLY A 14 26.08 38.98 46.11
C GLY A 14 25.62 38.74 44.66
N VAL A 15 25.32 37.49 44.26
CA VAL A 15 24.83 37.17 42.91
C VAL A 15 23.30 37.21 42.89
N SER A 16 22.72 37.97 41.95
CA SER A 16 21.26 38.11 41.82
C SER A 16 20.63 36.82 41.29
N LYS A 17 19.60 36.32 41.98
CA LYS A 17 18.80 35.17 41.53
C LYS A 17 18.22 35.40 40.12
N ALA A 18 17.68 36.58 39.86
CA ALA A 18 17.08 36.93 38.56
C ALA A 18 18.10 36.87 37.41
N GLN A 19 19.33 37.35 37.65
CA GLN A 19 20.40 37.26 36.64
C GLN A 19 20.80 35.81 36.36
N THR A 20 20.88 34.97 37.41
CA THR A 20 21.18 33.55 37.24
C THR A 20 20.05 32.80 36.52
N VAL A 21 18.79 33.14 36.79
CA VAL A 21 17.62 32.59 36.08
C VAL A 21 17.72 32.93 34.59
N ALA A 22 18.01 34.17 34.22
CA ALA A 22 18.17 34.58 32.83
C ALA A 22 19.34 33.89 32.10
N VAL A 23 20.38 33.48 32.84
CA VAL A 23 21.51 32.71 32.29
C VAL A 23 21.15 31.23 32.14
N LEU A 24 20.49 30.64 33.14
CA LEU A 24 20.08 29.23 33.12
C LEU A 24 18.93 28.97 32.13
N SER A 25 18.06 29.94 31.88
CA SER A 25 16.99 29.85 30.88
C SER A 25 17.59 29.69 29.48
N LYS A 26 18.58 30.52 29.15
CA LYS A 26 19.35 30.40 27.91
C LYS A 26 20.11 29.08 27.79
N PHE A 27 20.62 28.55 28.91
CA PHE A 27 21.38 27.29 28.90
C PHE A 27 20.48 26.05 28.77
N SER A 28 19.25 26.09 29.30
CA SER A 28 18.33 24.96 29.35
C SER A 28 17.25 24.97 28.25
N GLY A 29 17.03 26.12 27.60
CA GLY A 29 15.93 26.32 26.65
C GLY A 29 14.56 26.50 27.32
N PHE A 30 14.50 26.62 28.65
CA PHE A 30 13.28 26.94 29.39
C PHE A 30 13.07 28.45 29.47
N ASP A 31 11.81 28.90 29.56
CA ASP A 31 11.50 30.28 29.94
C ASP A 31 11.95 30.59 31.38
N GLU A 32 12.01 31.88 31.75
CA GLU A 32 12.52 32.30 33.05
C GLU A 32 11.68 31.78 34.23
N GLU A 33 10.36 31.69 34.09
CA GLU A 33 9.44 31.23 35.16
C GLU A 33 9.64 29.73 35.44
N LYS A 34 9.71 28.92 34.38
CA LYS A 34 9.97 27.48 34.47
C LYS A 34 11.40 27.21 34.93
N THR A 35 12.37 27.99 34.46
CA THR A 35 13.77 27.95 34.92
C THR A 35 13.85 28.17 36.43
N GLU A 36 13.16 29.19 36.93
CA GLU A 36 13.11 29.48 38.36
C GLU A 36 12.46 28.33 39.15
N LYS A 37 11.32 27.81 38.69
CA LYS A 37 10.64 26.68 39.34
C LYS A 37 11.46 25.41 39.35
N VAL A 38 12.19 25.09 38.29
CA VAL A 38 12.97 23.85 38.20
C VAL A 38 14.26 23.96 38.99
N PHE A 39 15.11 24.96 38.67
CA PHE A 39 16.48 25.03 39.19
C PHE A 39 16.58 25.63 40.60
N PHE A 40 15.55 26.34 41.07
CA PHE A 40 15.48 26.89 42.43
C PHE A 40 14.36 26.24 43.27
N SER A 41 13.92 25.03 42.91
CA SER A 41 12.97 24.21 43.69
C SER A 41 13.51 23.70 45.04
N GLY A 42 14.81 23.85 45.29
CA GLY A 42 15.51 23.22 46.42
C GLY A 42 15.81 21.73 46.23
N LYS A 43 15.33 21.11 45.14
CA LYS A 43 15.69 19.73 44.76
C LYS A 43 16.99 19.74 43.95
N PRO A 44 17.87 18.73 44.10
CA PRO A 44 19.04 18.58 43.25
C PRO A 44 18.63 18.35 41.79
N VAL A 45 19.01 19.26 40.91
CA VAL A 45 18.79 19.17 39.46
C VAL A 45 20.11 18.90 38.77
N GLN A 46 20.14 17.91 37.88
CA GLN A 46 21.30 17.61 37.06
C GLN A 46 21.41 18.63 35.91
N LEU A 47 22.48 19.41 35.89
CA LEU A 47 22.77 20.36 34.82
C LEU A 47 23.39 19.68 33.60
N LYS A 48 24.33 18.75 33.82
CA LYS A 48 25.08 18.08 32.75
C LYS A 48 25.77 16.80 33.26
N VAL A 49 25.99 15.83 32.39
CA VAL A 49 26.91 14.70 32.63
C VAL A 49 28.17 14.93 31.80
N VAL A 50 29.34 14.77 32.41
CA VAL A 50 30.64 14.95 31.75
C VAL A 50 31.55 13.77 32.01
N GLU A 51 32.36 13.41 31.01
CA GLU A 51 33.34 12.33 31.10
C GLU A 51 34.72 12.85 31.49
N GLY A 52 35.28 12.30 32.57
CA GLY A 52 36.57 12.70 33.11
C GLY A 52 36.46 13.78 34.20
N GLU A 53 37.28 13.64 35.24
CA GLU A 53 37.29 14.54 36.39
C GLU A 53 37.75 15.96 36.01
N ASP A 54 38.70 16.08 35.09
CA ASP A 54 39.23 17.39 34.64
C ASP A 54 38.17 18.20 33.91
N LYS A 55 37.34 17.55 33.07
CA LYS A 55 36.21 18.21 32.40
C LYS A 55 35.12 18.61 33.40
N ALA A 56 34.88 17.80 34.43
CA ALA A 56 33.98 18.16 35.53
C ALA A 56 34.48 19.37 36.31
N LYS A 57 35.77 19.41 36.69
CA LYS A 57 36.39 20.56 37.35
C LYS A 57 36.35 21.81 36.49
N ALA A 58 36.64 21.71 35.19
CA ALA A 58 36.56 22.83 34.26
C ALA A 58 35.14 23.39 34.13
N PHE A 59 34.12 22.52 34.07
CA PHE A 59 32.73 22.93 33.99
C PHE A 59 32.23 23.57 35.29
N LEU A 60 32.58 23.00 36.45
CA LEU A 60 32.28 23.58 37.77
C LEU A 60 32.95 24.96 37.94
N LYS A 61 34.17 25.15 37.43
CA LYS A 61 34.86 26.45 37.44
C LYS A 61 34.11 27.50 36.60
N LYS A 62 33.56 27.12 35.45
CA LYS A 62 32.72 28.00 34.61
C LYS A 62 31.42 28.41 35.34
N LEU A 63 30.72 27.45 35.94
CA LEU A 63 29.51 27.74 36.74
C LEU A 63 29.82 28.64 37.94
N ALA A 64 30.94 28.40 38.63
CA ALA A 64 31.37 29.22 39.76
C ALA A 64 31.74 30.66 39.35
N ALA A 65 32.18 30.88 38.11
CA ALA A 65 32.42 32.22 37.56
C ALA A 65 31.11 32.96 37.25
N LEU A 66 30.03 32.22 36.96
CA LEU A 66 28.67 32.75 36.81
C LEU A 66 27.93 32.89 38.15
N GLY A 67 28.61 32.66 39.28
CA GLY A 67 28.00 32.75 40.60
C GLY A 67 27.18 31.54 41.03
N ILE A 68 27.15 30.47 40.24
CA ILE A 68 26.37 29.23 40.49
C ILE A 68 27.22 28.25 41.30
N VAL A 69 26.68 27.75 42.42
CA VAL A 69 27.35 26.73 43.25
C VAL A 69 26.78 25.35 42.90
N ALA A 70 27.52 24.60 42.07
CA ALA A 70 27.18 23.23 41.69
C ALA A 70 28.22 22.23 42.23
N LYS A 71 27.84 20.94 42.32
CA LYS A 71 28.73 19.85 42.73
C LYS A 71 28.84 18.80 41.64
N GLY A 72 30.06 18.32 41.37
CA GLY A 72 30.29 17.17 40.51
C GLY A 72 30.24 15.90 41.35
N LEU A 73 29.26 15.04 41.13
CA LEU A 73 29.13 13.74 41.77
C LEU A 73 29.60 12.67 40.80
N GLN A 74 30.54 11.83 41.20
CA GLN A 74 30.94 10.66 40.41
C GLN A 74 29.70 9.76 40.26
N ALA A 75 29.32 9.45 39.02
CA ALA A 75 28.21 8.56 38.77
C ALA A 75 28.62 7.15 39.24
N LYS A 76 28.04 6.68 40.35
CA LYS A 76 28.17 5.28 40.75
C LYS A 76 27.63 4.40 39.62
N SER A 77 28.41 3.41 39.18
CA SER A 77 27.87 2.32 38.34
C SER A 77 26.70 1.69 39.10
N PRO A 78 25.58 1.36 38.43
CA PRO A 78 24.48 0.66 39.07
C PRO A 78 24.99 -0.65 39.67
N GLU A 79 24.71 -0.84 40.94
CA GLU A 79 24.99 -2.06 41.70
C GLU A 79 24.05 -3.16 41.17
N PRO A 80 24.53 -4.38 40.87
CA PRO A 80 23.68 -5.46 40.38
C PRO A 80 22.62 -5.80 41.44
N ALA A 81 21.37 -5.92 41.00
CA ALA A 81 20.23 -6.22 41.86
C ALA A 81 20.47 -7.52 42.64
N GLN A 82 20.41 -7.43 43.97
CA GLN A 82 20.48 -8.58 44.88
C GLN A 82 19.25 -9.48 44.71
N GLN A 83 19.51 -10.74 44.34
CA GLN A 83 18.57 -11.85 44.46
C GLN A 83 18.11 -11.99 45.91
N THR A 84 16.80 -12.01 46.12
CA THR A 84 16.17 -12.41 47.37
C THR A 84 16.24 -13.95 47.45
N ALA A 85 17.03 -14.45 48.39
CA ALA A 85 17.14 -15.86 48.71
C ALA A 85 15.91 -16.33 49.50
N SER A 86 15.13 -17.25 48.92
CA SER A 86 14.20 -18.09 49.67
C SER A 86 14.92 -19.36 50.14
N ALA A 87 14.78 -19.65 51.42
CA ALA A 87 15.47 -20.70 52.14
C ALA A 87 15.06 -22.11 51.69
N HIS A 88 16.05 -22.93 51.37
CA HIS A 88 15.91 -24.39 51.35
C HIS A 88 16.02 -24.94 52.78
N THR A 89 15.02 -25.74 53.16
CA THR A 89 15.14 -26.70 54.27
C THR A 89 15.29 -28.08 53.62
N SER A 90 16.39 -28.76 53.91
CA SER A 90 16.65 -30.13 53.46
C SER A 90 16.18 -31.13 54.51
N ALA A 91 15.45 -32.16 54.08
CA ALA A 91 15.31 -33.43 54.80
C ALA A 91 15.09 -34.58 53.78
N GLU A 92 16.20 -35.23 53.44
CA GLU A 92 16.46 -36.67 53.52
C GLU A 92 15.35 -37.70 53.23
N GLN A 93 15.63 -38.51 52.18
CA GLN A 93 15.38 -39.96 51.98
C GLN A 93 14.10 -40.62 52.53
N ALA A 94 13.31 -41.22 51.64
CA ALA A 94 12.95 -42.65 51.71
C ALA A 94 12.30 -43.17 50.42
N SER A 95 12.62 -44.43 50.14
CA SER A 95 12.17 -45.36 49.10
C SER A 95 10.66 -45.65 49.05
N SER A 96 10.19 -46.10 47.88
CA SER A 96 9.32 -47.28 47.59
C SER A 96 8.38 -46.95 46.41
N GLU A 97 8.46 -47.65 45.27
CA GLU A 97 7.91 -48.99 44.97
C GLU A 97 6.42 -48.97 44.59
N GLU A 98 6.13 -49.61 43.45
CA GLU A 98 4.87 -50.23 43.01
C GLU A 98 3.63 -49.41 42.60
N ALA A 99 3.41 -49.45 41.27
CA ALA A 99 2.34 -50.23 40.61
C ALA A 99 0.90 -49.69 40.47
N ALA A 100 0.39 -50.05 39.29
CA ALA A 100 -0.98 -50.45 38.96
C ALA A 100 -2.01 -49.37 38.54
N SER A 101 -2.24 -49.39 37.21
CA SER A 101 -3.53 -49.56 36.54
C SER A 101 -4.80 -48.96 37.14
N GLY A 102 -5.53 -48.23 36.30
CA GLY A 102 -6.96 -47.97 36.49
C GLY A 102 -7.61 -47.40 35.25
N GLN A 103 -8.02 -48.28 34.34
CA GLN A 103 -9.09 -48.00 33.38
C GLN A 103 -10.37 -47.57 34.15
N SER A 104 -11.22 -46.75 33.51
CA SER A 104 -12.61 -47.11 33.17
C SER A 104 -13.58 -45.90 33.20
N THR A 105 -14.07 -45.57 32.00
CA THR A 105 -15.48 -45.40 31.61
C THR A 105 -16.45 -44.43 32.32
N ALA A 106 -17.25 -43.82 31.42
CA ALA A 106 -18.71 -43.65 31.46
C ALA A 106 -19.28 -42.31 31.97
N ALA A 107 -19.71 -41.52 30.97
CA ALA A 107 -21.07 -41.02 30.78
C ALA A 107 -22.03 -41.04 31.99
N GLU A 108 -22.59 -39.87 32.31
CA GLU A 108 -24.00 -39.77 32.67
C GLU A 108 -24.55 -38.36 32.43
N THR A 109 -25.62 -38.29 31.65
CA THR A 109 -26.57 -37.18 31.62
C THR A 109 -27.38 -37.21 32.93
N PRO A 110 -27.89 -36.08 33.40
CA PRO A 110 -29.35 -36.02 33.47
C PRO A 110 -29.95 -34.66 33.12
N LYS A 111 -31.17 -34.78 32.59
CA LYS A 111 -32.13 -33.74 32.21
C LYS A 111 -33.05 -33.42 33.43
N PRO A 112 -34.09 -32.60 33.27
CA PRO A 112 -34.31 -31.32 33.94
C PRO A 112 -35.18 -31.41 35.22
N SER A 113 -35.20 -30.35 36.04
CA SER A 113 -36.19 -30.18 37.10
C SER A 113 -36.82 -28.79 37.09
N GLN A 114 -38.05 -28.77 37.59
CA GLN A 114 -39.11 -27.80 37.41
C GLN A 114 -39.00 -26.60 38.38
N ASN A 115 -39.58 -25.48 37.92
CA ASN A 115 -40.16 -24.34 38.67
C ASN A 115 -41.16 -24.83 39.78
N PRO A 116 -41.80 -24.02 40.67
CA PRO A 116 -41.73 -22.55 40.93
C PRO A 116 -41.84 -22.10 42.42
N GLU A 117 -41.59 -20.81 42.72
CA GLU A 117 -42.25 -19.99 43.79
C GLU A 117 -41.74 -18.53 43.70
N ARG A 118 -42.50 -17.48 43.32
CA ARG A 118 -43.66 -16.77 43.92
C ARG A 118 -43.32 -15.81 45.09
N ALA A 119 -43.22 -14.50 44.82
CA ALA A 119 -43.67 -13.39 45.69
C ALA A 119 -43.62 -12.04 44.92
N LYS A 120 -44.76 -11.48 44.49
CA LYS A 120 -45.62 -10.47 45.16
C LYS A 120 -45.36 -9.02 44.73
N SER A 121 -46.35 -8.56 43.98
CA SER A 121 -46.76 -7.20 43.60
C SER A 121 -46.90 -6.19 44.75
N VAL A 122 -46.60 -4.92 44.46
CA VAL A 122 -47.12 -3.74 45.18
C VAL A 122 -47.77 -2.79 44.16
N LYS A 123 -49.04 -2.47 44.41
CA LYS A 123 -49.86 -1.43 43.75
C LYS A 123 -49.73 -0.11 44.51
N VAL A 124 -49.59 1.01 43.81
CA VAL A 124 -50.00 2.36 44.26
C VAL A 124 -50.51 3.11 43.02
N LYS A 125 -51.83 3.20 42.80
CA LYS A 125 -52.80 4.24 43.20
C LYS A 125 -52.70 5.55 42.38
N ARG A 126 -53.68 5.61 41.47
CA ARG A 126 -54.25 6.71 40.66
C ARG A 126 -54.79 7.86 41.54
N ALA A 127 -54.63 9.09 41.06
CA ALA A 127 -55.47 10.23 41.42
C ALA A 127 -55.89 10.95 40.12
N GLU A 128 -57.18 11.17 40.00
CA GLU A 128 -57.88 11.84 38.91
C GLU A 128 -57.97 13.35 39.17
N ALA A 129 -58.00 14.15 38.10
CA ALA A 129 -58.74 15.41 38.09
C ALA A 129 -59.27 15.67 36.68
N GLN A 130 -60.60 15.83 36.60
CA GLN A 130 -61.41 16.16 35.45
C GLN A 130 -61.28 17.64 35.06
N GLY A 131 -61.60 17.95 33.80
CA GLY A 131 -61.88 19.29 33.32
C GLY A 131 -62.30 19.28 31.85
N ASP A 132 -63.60 19.18 31.61
CA ASP A 132 -64.27 19.27 30.31
C ASP A 132 -64.06 20.64 29.61
N THR A 133 -64.06 20.68 28.28
CA THR A 133 -65.13 21.35 27.49
C THR A 133 -64.96 21.18 25.96
N HIS A 134 -66.12 21.04 25.31
CA HIS A 134 -66.51 21.03 23.88
C HIS A 134 -65.60 21.78 22.87
N THR A 135 -65.48 21.41 21.58
CA THR A 135 -66.57 21.47 20.57
C THR A 135 -66.19 20.80 19.22
N LYS A 136 -67.00 19.82 18.81
CA LYS A 136 -67.63 19.51 17.50
C LYS A 136 -67.09 20.08 16.14
N ALA A 137 -66.91 19.13 15.20
CA ALA A 137 -67.18 19.14 13.74
C ALA A 137 -66.37 20.09 12.83
N THR A 138 -65.97 19.77 11.59
CA THR A 138 -66.59 18.94 10.54
C THR A 138 -65.52 18.66 9.45
N ALA A 139 -65.57 17.49 8.81
CA ALA A 139 -65.01 17.25 7.46
C ALA A 139 -65.93 17.95 6.40
N PRO A 140 -65.63 18.06 5.07
CA PRO A 140 -65.26 16.93 4.22
C PRO A 140 -64.39 17.21 2.96
N GLU A 141 -64.11 16.11 2.25
CA GLU A 141 -64.12 15.91 0.78
C GLU A 141 -63.04 16.51 -0.15
N GLN A 142 -62.23 15.58 -0.68
CA GLN A 142 -62.14 15.14 -2.09
C GLN A 142 -62.38 16.15 -3.22
N SER A 143 -61.39 16.27 -4.11
CA SER A 143 -61.56 16.03 -5.56
C SER A 143 -60.22 16.03 -6.32
N ASP A 144 -59.90 14.90 -6.94
CA ASP A 144 -59.14 14.78 -8.21
C ASP A 144 -59.88 15.55 -9.34
N PRO A 145 -59.23 16.02 -10.43
CA PRO A 145 -58.80 15.13 -11.53
C PRO A 145 -57.53 15.53 -12.35
N GLU A 146 -56.74 14.51 -12.70
CA GLU A 146 -56.56 13.92 -14.05
C GLU A 146 -56.51 14.77 -15.36
N VAL A 147 -55.43 14.50 -16.13
CA VAL A 147 -55.19 14.41 -17.61
C VAL A 147 -55.10 15.64 -18.55
N SER A 148 -54.04 15.59 -19.40
CA SER A 148 -53.95 15.91 -20.86
C SER A 148 -53.10 17.15 -21.22
N GLN A 149 -51.89 16.97 -21.77
CA GLN A 149 -51.50 16.74 -23.17
C GLN A 149 -51.35 18.01 -24.05
N GLN A 150 -50.14 18.09 -24.64
CA GLN A 150 -49.80 18.50 -26.02
C GLN A 150 -49.57 19.97 -26.44
N GLN A 151 -48.37 20.13 -27.05
CA GLN A 151 -48.05 20.76 -28.35
C GLN A 151 -47.41 22.16 -28.42
N ASN A 152 -46.14 22.13 -28.88
CA ASN A 152 -45.51 22.85 -30.00
C ASN A 152 -45.64 24.38 -30.13
N ALA A 153 -44.48 25.05 -30.16
CA ALA A 153 -44.09 25.90 -31.29
C ALA A 153 -42.57 26.16 -31.32
N ASN A 154 -41.98 25.87 -32.49
CA ASN A 154 -40.66 26.30 -32.97
C ASN A 154 -40.70 27.81 -33.35
N PRO A 155 -39.57 28.53 -33.48
CA PRO A 155 -38.86 28.61 -34.77
C PRO A 155 -37.31 28.64 -34.62
N GLU A 156 -36.51 27.93 -35.42
CA GLU A 156 -36.10 28.20 -36.82
C GLU A 156 -35.31 29.52 -37.04
N SER A 157 -33.98 29.42 -37.19
CA SER A 157 -33.19 30.27 -38.10
C SER A 157 -31.82 29.64 -38.45
N THR A 158 -31.62 29.45 -39.75
CA THR A 158 -30.56 28.81 -40.54
C THR A 158 -29.31 29.73 -40.71
N PRO A 159 -28.14 29.21 -41.15
CA PRO A 159 -26.83 29.85 -41.00
C PRO A 159 -26.35 30.60 -42.26
N SER A 160 -25.27 31.39 -42.12
CA SER A 160 -24.57 32.05 -43.23
C SER A 160 -23.14 31.51 -43.38
N GLN A 161 -22.83 31.13 -44.62
CA GLN A 161 -21.52 30.76 -45.16
C GLN A 161 -20.70 31.98 -45.62
N GLY A 162 -19.40 31.73 -45.84
CA GLY A 162 -18.47 32.41 -46.75
C GLY A 162 -17.08 31.76 -46.57
N GLU A 163 -16.60 30.82 -47.41
CA GLU A 163 -15.99 30.95 -48.76
C GLU A 163 -14.95 32.09 -48.85
N GLN A 164 -13.72 31.95 -49.40
CA GLN A 164 -12.97 30.89 -50.08
C GLN A 164 -11.52 31.40 -50.41
N ALA A 165 -10.70 30.53 -51.00
CA ALA A 165 -9.40 30.71 -51.73
C ALA A 165 -8.13 30.37 -50.92
N ALA A 166 -7.34 29.30 -51.15
CA ALA A 166 -6.71 28.66 -52.33
C ALA A 166 -5.22 29.05 -52.53
N SER A 167 -4.30 28.10 -52.20
CA SER A 167 -2.98 27.65 -52.75
C SER A 167 -2.12 28.52 -53.70
N PRO A 168 -0.87 28.10 -54.06
CA PRO A 168 0.21 27.31 -53.41
C PRO A 168 1.64 27.92 -53.62
N GLU A 169 2.74 27.36 -53.07
CA GLU A 169 4.02 27.07 -53.80
C GLU A 169 5.17 26.52 -52.92
N GLN A 170 6.07 25.80 -53.59
CA GLN A 170 7.27 25.08 -53.13
C GLN A 170 8.55 25.95 -53.12
N ALA A 171 9.65 25.30 -52.68
CA ALA A 171 11.10 25.52 -52.94
C ALA A 171 11.89 25.93 -51.68
N GLN A 172 12.77 25.09 -51.13
CA GLN A 172 14.16 24.86 -51.55
C GLN A 172 14.93 26.16 -51.83
N GLU A 173 15.82 26.57 -50.92
CA GLU A 173 17.27 26.66 -51.20
C GLU A 173 18.11 27.04 -49.97
N SER A 174 19.36 26.58 -50.06
CA SER A 174 20.50 26.68 -49.16
C SER A 174 21.14 28.06 -49.04
N SER A 175 21.94 28.27 -47.98
CA SER A 175 23.30 28.88 -47.93
C SER A 175 23.64 29.13 -46.43
N ALA A 176 24.62 28.51 -45.78
CA ALA A 176 26.09 28.57 -45.92
C ALA A 176 26.75 29.88 -45.43
N GLU A 177 27.42 29.82 -44.26
CA GLU A 177 28.67 30.53 -43.87
C GLU A 177 29.13 29.95 -42.51
N VAL A 178 30.16 29.10 -42.41
CA VAL A 178 31.63 29.31 -42.49
C VAL A 178 32.18 30.24 -41.40
N VAL A 179 32.84 29.66 -40.38
CA VAL A 179 34.14 30.10 -39.81
C VAL A 179 34.92 28.85 -39.37
N GLN A 180 36.23 28.92 -39.57
CA GLN A 180 37.20 27.85 -39.81
C GLN A 180 38.35 27.93 -38.77
N GLN A 181 39.22 26.91 -38.79
CA GLN A 181 40.62 26.83 -38.30
C GLN A 181 40.88 26.40 -36.85
N ASP A 182 41.91 25.61 -36.50
CA ASP A 182 42.94 24.85 -37.25
C ASP A 182 43.76 23.99 -36.25
N GLY A 183 44.49 22.98 -36.78
CA GLY A 183 45.70 22.35 -36.19
C GLY A 183 45.61 20.82 -36.10
N ALA A 184 45.96 20.03 -37.12
CA ALA A 184 47.27 19.70 -37.70
C ALA A 184 48.16 18.80 -36.80
N ASP A 185 48.39 17.54 -37.21
CA ASP A 185 49.69 17.11 -37.75
C ASP A 185 49.62 15.71 -38.41
N GLU A 186 50.37 15.61 -39.51
CA GLU A 186 50.62 14.48 -40.40
C GLU A 186 51.46 13.37 -39.76
N GLN A 187 51.31 12.12 -40.24
CA GLN A 187 52.47 11.37 -40.74
C GLN A 187 52.11 10.14 -41.61
N GLU A 188 52.56 10.28 -42.86
CA GLU A 188 52.97 9.35 -43.93
C GLU A 188 52.96 7.82 -43.74
N LEU A 189 52.44 7.17 -44.79
CA LEU A 189 52.76 5.82 -45.29
C LEU A 189 54.17 5.80 -45.94
N PRO A 190 54.87 4.65 -46.06
CA PRO A 190 54.71 3.89 -47.30
C PRO A 190 54.92 2.35 -47.24
N GLU A 191 54.48 1.75 -48.35
CA GLU A 191 54.71 0.41 -48.89
C GLU A 191 56.18 -0.06 -48.91
N GLN A 192 56.38 -1.39 -48.86
CA GLN A 192 57.33 -2.21 -49.63
C GLN A 192 57.25 -3.65 -49.10
N GLU A 193 57.42 -4.76 -49.82
CA GLU A 193 57.49 -5.15 -51.22
C GLU A 193 57.68 -6.68 -51.14
N GLN A 194 56.89 -7.45 -51.91
CA GLN A 194 57.10 -8.88 -52.08
C GLN A 194 58.34 -9.12 -52.94
N ALA A 195 59.26 -10.02 -52.53
CA ALA A 195 59.75 -11.14 -53.35
C ALA A 195 61.02 -11.81 -52.76
N GLU A 196 61.12 -13.13 -52.98
CA GLU A 196 62.32 -14.00 -52.90
C GLU A 196 62.80 -14.41 -51.48
N ARG A 197 63.18 -15.67 -51.18
CA ARG A 197 63.38 -16.89 -51.96
C ARG A 197 63.65 -18.09 -51.02
N GLU A 198 63.24 -19.27 -51.47
CA GLU A 198 63.95 -20.57 -51.46
C GLU A 198 65.47 -20.47 -51.20
N GLU A 199 66.22 -21.36 -50.55
CA GLU A 199 66.11 -22.75 -50.11
C GLU A 199 67.48 -23.02 -49.43
N GLN A 200 67.57 -23.68 -48.26
CA GLN A 200 68.82 -24.30 -47.82
C GLN A 200 68.61 -25.56 -46.98
N LEU A 201 69.00 -26.68 -47.61
CA LEU A 201 69.79 -27.84 -47.10
C LEU A 201 69.20 -28.65 -45.94
N SER A 202 68.73 -29.88 -46.15
CA SER A 202 69.45 -31.13 -46.48
C SER A 202 70.49 -31.59 -45.45
N SER A 203 70.24 -32.82 -44.95
CA SER A 203 71.19 -33.87 -44.56
C SER A 203 72.25 -33.60 -43.47
N SER A 204 72.17 -34.37 -42.38
CA SER A 204 73.32 -35.15 -41.92
C SER A 204 72.88 -36.46 -41.27
N GLU A 205 73.31 -37.57 -41.87
CA GLU A 205 73.28 -38.92 -41.29
C GLU A 205 74.34 -39.12 -40.20
N ALA A 206 74.06 -40.13 -39.37
CA ALA A 206 74.97 -41.01 -38.62
C ALA A 206 75.79 -40.46 -37.44
N ASP A 207 75.43 -40.92 -36.24
CA ASP A 207 76.37 -41.79 -35.52
C ASP A 207 75.67 -42.84 -34.64
N GLU A 208 76.24 -44.03 -34.68
CA GLU A 208 75.76 -45.32 -34.21
C GLU A 208 76.29 -45.61 -32.80
N LYS A 209 75.43 -46.04 -31.85
CA LYS A 209 75.81 -46.94 -30.75
C LYS A 209 74.60 -47.58 -30.03
N ASN A 210 74.25 -48.75 -30.54
CA ASN A 210 74.03 -50.01 -29.81
C ASN A 210 73.47 -49.94 -28.37
N THR A 211 72.19 -50.31 -28.19
CA THR A 211 71.77 -51.12 -27.03
C THR A 211 70.59 -52.01 -27.38
N GLN A 212 70.82 -53.33 -27.41
CA GLN A 212 69.80 -54.37 -27.55
C GLN A 212 68.73 -54.28 -26.45
N THR A 213 67.45 -54.23 -26.82
CA THR A 213 66.35 -54.74 -25.97
C THR A 213 65.41 -55.63 -26.80
N ARG A 214 64.99 -56.72 -26.17
CA ARG A 214 64.43 -57.95 -26.75
C ARG A 214 63.00 -57.77 -27.30
N PRO A 215 62.55 -58.61 -28.25
CA PRO A 215 61.16 -58.60 -28.71
C PRO A 215 60.22 -59.13 -27.61
N PHE A 216 59.33 -58.28 -27.12
CA PHE A 216 58.14 -58.74 -26.39
C PHE A 216 57.19 -59.41 -27.37
N LYS A 217 56.97 -60.72 -27.20
CA LYS A 217 55.88 -61.44 -27.87
C LYS A 217 54.55 -60.83 -27.43
N ALA A 218 53.94 -60.01 -28.28
CA ALA A 218 52.58 -59.52 -28.06
C ALA A 218 51.61 -60.72 -28.05
N ASN A 219 51.02 -60.98 -26.88
CA ASN A 219 50.01 -61.99 -26.65
C ASN A 219 48.82 -61.74 -27.59
N LYS A 220 48.47 -62.72 -28.43
CA LYS A 220 47.32 -62.70 -29.35
C LYS A 220 45.94 -62.57 -28.66
N TRP A 221 45.90 -62.45 -27.34
CA TRP A 221 44.68 -62.27 -26.53
C TRP A 221 44.35 -60.80 -26.18
N LEU A 222 45.27 -59.84 -26.41
CA LEU A 222 45.02 -58.42 -26.08
C LEU A 222 44.10 -57.71 -27.10
N LEU A 223 44.17 -58.09 -28.38
CA LEU A 223 43.33 -57.54 -29.44
C LEU A 223 41.82 -57.81 -29.28
N PRO A 224 41.36 -59.05 -28.95
CA PRO A 224 39.94 -59.28 -28.68
C PRO A 224 39.47 -58.60 -27.38
N ALA A 225 40.32 -58.50 -26.35
CA ALA A 225 39.99 -57.81 -25.10
C ALA A 225 39.80 -56.29 -25.30
N LEU A 226 40.67 -55.65 -26.10
CA LEU A 226 40.53 -54.25 -26.48
C LEU A 226 39.30 -54.00 -27.37
N ALA A 227 38.97 -54.93 -28.28
CA ALA A 227 37.76 -54.84 -29.10
C ALA A 227 36.48 -55.00 -28.28
N SER A 228 36.46 -55.90 -27.27
CA SER A 228 35.33 -56.02 -26.34
C SER A 228 35.20 -54.82 -25.41
N LEU A 229 36.31 -54.21 -24.98
CA LEU A 229 36.28 -52.98 -24.19
C LEU A 229 35.76 -51.80 -25.02
N ALA A 230 36.23 -51.65 -26.27
CA ALA A 230 35.74 -50.63 -27.19
C ALA A 230 34.25 -50.83 -27.51
N GLY A 231 33.79 -52.08 -27.72
CA GLY A 231 32.37 -52.40 -27.88
C GLY A 231 31.53 -52.07 -26.65
N LEU A 232 32.03 -52.37 -25.44
CA LEU A 232 31.36 -52.01 -24.19
C LEU A 232 31.28 -50.49 -23.99
N VAL A 233 32.36 -49.76 -24.30
CA VAL A 233 32.37 -48.29 -24.25
C VAL A 233 31.36 -47.72 -25.24
N VAL A 234 31.27 -48.24 -26.48
CA VAL A 234 30.27 -47.79 -27.47
C VAL A 234 28.85 -48.10 -27.00
N VAL A 235 28.59 -49.25 -26.37
CA VAL A 235 27.26 -49.60 -25.84
C VAL A 235 26.89 -48.74 -24.64
N VAL A 236 27.83 -48.53 -23.71
CA VAL A 236 27.59 -47.69 -22.51
C VAL A 236 27.42 -46.23 -22.91
N VAL A 237 28.28 -45.70 -23.79
CA VAL A 237 28.15 -44.34 -24.33
C VAL A 237 26.89 -44.20 -25.18
N GLY A 238 26.53 -45.21 -25.98
CA GLY A 238 25.30 -45.22 -26.77
C GLY A 238 24.03 -45.26 -25.92
N ALA A 239 24.00 -46.11 -24.90
CA ALA A 239 22.90 -46.18 -23.93
C ALA A 239 22.80 -44.90 -23.09
N TYR A 240 23.96 -44.32 -22.71
CA TYR A 240 24.04 -43.06 -22.01
C TYR A 240 23.55 -41.88 -22.86
N ILE A 241 24.00 -41.76 -24.12
CA ILE A 241 23.51 -40.76 -25.08
C ILE A 241 22.01 -40.95 -25.31
N PHE A 242 21.52 -42.18 -25.44
CA PHE A 242 20.09 -42.46 -25.59
C PHE A 242 19.30 -42.05 -24.35
N PHE A 243 19.78 -42.35 -23.15
CA PHE A 243 19.12 -41.98 -21.90
C PHE A 243 19.10 -40.46 -21.69
N VAL A 244 20.25 -39.79 -21.88
CA VAL A 244 20.38 -38.32 -21.75
C VAL A 244 19.57 -37.60 -22.84
N SER A 245 19.60 -38.07 -24.09
CA SER A 245 18.80 -37.48 -25.17
C SER A 245 17.30 -37.68 -24.97
N SER A 246 16.86 -38.82 -24.42
CA SER A 246 15.45 -39.04 -24.06
C SER A 246 15.01 -38.14 -22.89
N LEU A 247 15.91 -37.84 -21.95
CA LEU A 247 15.64 -36.94 -20.83
C LEU A 247 15.64 -35.47 -21.24
N ILE A 248 16.34 -35.09 -22.31
CA ILE A 248 16.42 -33.69 -22.80
C ILE A 248 15.46 -33.45 -23.98
N SER A 249 14.93 -34.50 -24.61
CA SER A 249 13.99 -34.36 -25.72
C SER A 249 12.73 -33.60 -25.27
N THR A 250 12.59 -32.38 -25.80
CA THR A 250 11.44 -31.49 -25.64
C THR A 250 10.46 -31.60 -26.81
N ALA A 251 10.56 -32.68 -27.60
CA ALA A 251 9.65 -32.94 -28.71
C ALA A 251 8.20 -32.89 -28.24
N VAL A 252 7.41 -32.05 -28.90
CA VAL A 252 6.02 -31.79 -28.52
C VAL A 252 5.05 -32.76 -29.20
N PRO A 253 3.90 -33.06 -28.58
CA PRO A 253 2.88 -33.89 -29.21
C PRO A 253 2.18 -33.16 -30.37
N VAL A 254 1.54 -33.91 -31.28
CA VAL A 254 0.90 -33.37 -32.50
C VAL A 254 -0.18 -32.33 -32.16
N GLU A 255 -0.81 -32.47 -31.01
CA GLU A 255 -1.81 -31.58 -30.45
C GLU A 255 -1.27 -30.15 -30.26
N VAL A 256 0.01 -29.98 -29.90
CA VAL A 256 0.65 -28.65 -29.81
C VAL A 256 0.73 -28.02 -31.18
N ASN A 257 1.15 -28.78 -32.19
CA ASN A 257 1.23 -28.26 -33.56
C ASN A 257 -0.15 -27.85 -34.10
N LYS A 258 -1.22 -28.57 -33.74
CA LYS A 258 -2.60 -28.14 -34.07
C LYS A 258 -2.97 -26.82 -33.39
N ALA A 259 -2.68 -26.69 -32.10
CA ALA A 259 -2.95 -25.48 -31.33
C ALA A 259 -2.20 -24.27 -31.90
N GLU A 260 -0.89 -24.39 -32.13
CA GLU A 260 -0.08 -23.30 -32.66
C GLU A 260 -0.48 -22.88 -34.07
N ASN A 261 -0.76 -23.85 -34.96
CA ASN A 261 -1.24 -23.56 -36.31
C ASN A 261 -2.54 -22.74 -36.28
N ALA A 262 -3.49 -23.12 -35.43
CA ALA A 262 -4.74 -22.38 -35.28
C ALA A 262 -4.52 -20.94 -34.79
N LEU A 263 -3.61 -20.71 -33.84
CA LEU A 263 -3.31 -19.37 -33.34
C LEU A 263 -2.58 -18.51 -34.38
N LEU A 264 -1.68 -19.11 -35.16
CA LEU A 264 -0.91 -18.41 -36.20
C LEU A 264 -1.78 -17.89 -37.35
N GLU A 265 -2.89 -18.55 -37.66
CA GLU A 265 -3.84 -18.09 -38.66
C GLU A 265 -4.59 -16.81 -38.23
N MET A 266 -4.52 -16.43 -36.95
CA MET A 266 -5.30 -15.34 -36.35
C MET A 266 -4.48 -14.09 -36.00
N ASN A 267 -3.53 -13.69 -36.87
CA ASN A 267 -2.68 -12.51 -36.68
C ASN A 267 -2.04 -12.44 -35.28
N VAL A 268 -1.43 -13.54 -34.84
CA VAL A 268 -0.74 -13.60 -33.56
C VAL A 268 0.55 -12.77 -33.60
N ALA A 269 0.71 -11.86 -32.65
CA ALA A 269 1.93 -11.07 -32.49
C ALA A 269 2.95 -11.80 -31.60
N LEU A 270 2.46 -12.50 -30.56
CA LEU A 270 3.28 -13.28 -29.63
C LEU A 270 2.69 -14.67 -29.44
N LEU A 271 3.52 -15.70 -29.61
CA LEU A 271 3.17 -17.10 -29.39
C LEU A 271 4.02 -17.63 -28.21
N GLY A 272 3.41 -18.35 -27.28
CA GLY A 272 4.07 -18.94 -26.13
C GLY A 272 3.80 -20.44 -26.05
N HIS A 273 4.75 -21.19 -25.52
CA HIS A 273 4.66 -22.63 -25.31
C HIS A 273 5.29 -23.02 -23.98
N ILE A 274 4.63 -23.90 -23.22
CA ILE A 274 5.13 -24.46 -21.97
C ILE A 274 4.94 -25.98 -22.01
N ASN A 275 6.05 -26.70 -21.92
CA ASN A 275 6.08 -28.16 -21.77
C ASN A 275 5.96 -28.54 -20.30
N ALA A 276 4.75 -28.36 -19.75
CA ALA A 276 4.46 -28.58 -18.33
C ALA A 276 4.88 -30.00 -17.89
N ARG A 277 4.56 -31.02 -18.69
CA ARG A 277 4.97 -32.40 -18.42
C ARG A 277 6.48 -32.53 -18.22
N LYS A 278 7.27 -31.93 -19.12
CA LYS A 278 8.73 -32.07 -19.06
C LYS A 278 9.35 -31.28 -17.91
N ILE A 279 8.74 -30.15 -17.55
CA ILE A 279 9.11 -29.39 -16.36
C ILE A 279 8.93 -30.26 -15.10
N PHE A 280 7.77 -30.92 -14.96
CA PHE A 280 7.51 -31.81 -13.82
C PHE A 280 8.43 -33.04 -13.79
N GLU A 281 8.73 -33.65 -14.95
CA GLU A 281 9.70 -34.75 -15.04
C GLU A 281 11.13 -34.31 -14.63
N LEU A 282 11.52 -33.08 -14.95
CA LEU A 282 12.83 -32.55 -14.58
C LEU A 282 12.91 -32.15 -13.10
N GLU A 283 11.82 -31.64 -12.54
CA GLU A 283 11.70 -31.36 -11.10
C GLU A 283 11.95 -32.62 -10.27
N GLU A 284 11.29 -33.74 -10.61
CA GLU A 284 11.48 -35.03 -9.93
C GLU A 284 12.93 -35.53 -9.99
N LEU A 285 13.66 -35.22 -11.07
CA LEU A 285 15.06 -35.63 -11.26
C LEU A 285 16.06 -34.70 -10.55
N LEU A 286 15.70 -33.43 -10.32
CA LEU A 286 16.55 -32.44 -9.66
C LEU A 286 16.36 -32.42 -8.14
N ALA A 287 15.24 -32.94 -7.63
CA ALA A 287 14.85 -32.93 -6.22
C ALA A 287 15.43 -34.10 -5.38
N GLU A 288 16.53 -34.74 -5.81
CA GLU A 288 17.01 -36.00 -5.18
C GLU A 288 17.44 -35.90 -3.70
N ASP A 289 17.52 -34.72 -3.05
CA ASP A 289 17.88 -34.62 -1.61
C ASP A 289 17.30 -33.41 -0.81
N GLU A 290 16.45 -32.54 -1.37
CA GLU A 290 15.82 -31.41 -0.64
C GLU A 290 14.48 -31.01 -1.27
N GLU A 291 13.51 -30.58 -0.44
CA GLU A 291 12.11 -30.17 -0.74
C GLU A 291 11.99 -28.98 -1.72
N LEU A 292 12.53 -29.10 -2.93
CA LEU A 292 12.29 -28.17 -4.03
C LEU A 292 10.99 -28.56 -4.76
N ASP A 293 9.86 -28.56 -4.06
CA ASP A 293 8.55 -28.58 -4.71
C ASP A 293 8.25 -27.15 -5.17
N LEU A 294 8.47 -26.90 -6.46
CA LEU A 294 8.26 -25.58 -7.08
C LEU A 294 6.78 -25.17 -7.10
N LEU A 295 5.86 -26.09 -6.77
CA LEU A 295 4.42 -25.87 -6.73
C LEU A 295 3.85 -25.78 -5.31
N GLU A 296 4.59 -26.18 -4.30
CA GLU A 296 4.16 -26.17 -2.90
C GLU A 296 4.00 -24.73 -2.39
N GLY A 297 2.88 -24.46 -1.70
CA GLY A 297 2.48 -23.11 -1.28
C GLY A 297 1.74 -22.27 -2.34
N MET A 298 1.59 -22.76 -3.58
CA MET A 298 0.67 -22.14 -4.53
C MET A 298 -0.77 -22.56 -4.23
N ALA A 299 -1.51 -21.72 -3.50
CA ALA A 299 -2.91 -21.94 -3.14
C ALA A 299 -3.81 -22.37 -4.32
N PHE A 300 -3.50 -21.94 -5.54
CA PHE A 300 -4.21 -22.38 -6.76
C PHE A 300 -3.96 -23.86 -7.10
N VAL A 301 -2.72 -24.34 -7.00
CA VAL A 301 -2.38 -25.76 -7.28
C VAL A 301 -2.97 -26.65 -6.20
N GLU A 302 -2.88 -26.25 -4.94
CA GLU A 302 -3.50 -26.95 -3.81
C GLU A 302 -5.03 -27.00 -3.95
N GLN A 303 -5.68 -25.93 -4.43
CA GLN A 303 -7.11 -25.93 -4.73
C GLN A 303 -7.46 -26.89 -5.87
N LEU A 304 -6.65 -26.95 -6.93
CA LEU A 304 -6.84 -27.91 -8.01
C LEU A 304 -6.67 -29.35 -7.51
N GLN A 305 -5.63 -29.62 -6.70
CA GLN A 305 -5.37 -30.92 -6.09
C GLN A 305 -6.46 -31.34 -5.11
N ALA A 306 -6.95 -30.43 -4.25
CA ALA A 306 -8.03 -30.68 -3.30
C ALA A 306 -9.35 -31.06 -3.99
N GLN A 307 -9.52 -30.64 -5.24
CA GLN A 307 -10.67 -31.00 -6.06
C GLN A 307 -10.39 -32.26 -6.92
N GLY A 308 -9.18 -32.80 -6.90
CA GLY A 308 -8.78 -34.03 -7.58
C GLY A 308 -8.10 -33.86 -8.94
N ILE A 309 -7.71 -32.63 -9.34
CA ILE A 309 -6.79 -32.43 -10.47
C ILE A 309 -5.37 -32.51 -9.97
N ASN A 310 -4.63 -33.48 -10.47
CA ASN A 310 -3.19 -33.48 -10.30
C ASN A 310 -2.58 -32.79 -11.51
N VAL A 311 -2.20 -31.52 -11.34
CA VAL A 311 -1.57 -30.70 -12.40
C VAL A 311 -0.37 -31.42 -13.01
N ARG A 312 0.36 -32.23 -12.21
CA ARG A 312 1.54 -32.99 -12.67
C ARG A 312 1.19 -34.09 -13.67
N THR A 313 -0.01 -34.68 -13.59
CA THR A 313 -0.44 -35.78 -14.47
C THR A 313 -1.41 -35.32 -15.56
N ASP A 314 -2.26 -34.35 -15.25
CA ASP A 314 -3.42 -34.01 -16.07
C ASP A 314 -3.12 -32.90 -17.08
N LEU A 315 -2.11 -32.07 -16.83
CA LEU A 315 -1.69 -30.98 -17.72
C LEU A 315 -0.41 -31.36 -18.47
N SER A 316 -0.50 -31.47 -19.79
CA SER A 316 0.64 -31.86 -20.61
C SER A 316 1.41 -30.66 -21.16
N GLN A 317 0.71 -29.71 -21.77
CA GLN A 317 1.28 -28.58 -22.49
C GLN A 317 0.35 -27.36 -22.36
N ILE A 318 0.93 -26.16 -22.45
CA ILE A 318 0.19 -24.90 -22.56
C ILE A 318 0.69 -24.15 -23.79
N VAL A 319 -0.23 -23.67 -24.63
CA VAL A 319 0.07 -22.77 -25.74
C VAL A 319 -0.63 -21.43 -25.49
N LEU A 320 0.09 -20.33 -25.67
CA LEU A 320 -0.41 -18.97 -25.45
C LEU A 320 -0.32 -18.19 -26.76
N GLY A 321 -1.31 -17.35 -27.06
CA GLY A 321 -1.30 -16.47 -28.23
C GLY A 321 -1.80 -15.08 -27.85
N LEU A 322 -1.01 -14.04 -28.12
CA LEU A 322 -1.45 -12.65 -28.04
C LEU A 322 -1.80 -12.17 -29.43
N HIS A 323 -3.05 -11.76 -29.59
CA HIS A 323 -3.63 -11.33 -30.86
C HIS A 323 -3.96 -9.85 -30.80
N PHE A 324 -3.94 -9.20 -31.98
CA PHE A 324 -4.42 -7.84 -32.17
C PHE A 324 -5.51 -7.85 -33.23
N ASP A 325 -6.69 -7.36 -32.88
CA ASP A 325 -7.85 -7.25 -33.76
C ASP A 325 -8.34 -5.79 -33.75
N GLU A 326 -8.64 -5.25 -34.92
CA GLU A 326 -9.01 -3.83 -35.07
C GLU A 326 -10.27 -3.45 -34.28
N GLU A 327 -11.21 -4.39 -34.12
CA GLU A 327 -12.47 -4.14 -33.39
C GLU A 327 -12.37 -4.46 -31.91
N LEU A 328 -11.55 -5.45 -31.53
CA LEU A 328 -11.49 -5.97 -30.16
C LEU A 328 -10.28 -5.47 -29.36
N GLY A 329 -9.33 -4.83 -30.01
CA GLY A 329 -8.03 -4.52 -29.43
C GLY A 329 -7.17 -5.77 -29.24
N SER A 330 -6.28 -5.74 -28.25
CA SER A 330 -5.43 -6.89 -27.92
C SER A 330 -6.17 -7.88 -27.03
N TYR A 331 -6.00 -9.18 -27.30
CA TYR A 331 -6.55 -10.23 -26.46
C TYR A 331 -5.63 -11.45 -26.38
N LEU A 332 -5.64 -12.10 -25.21
CA LEU A 332 -4.86 -13.29 -24.92
C LEU A 332 -5.71 -14.55 -25.11
N THR A 333 -5.17 -15.48 -25.88
CA THR A 333 -5.67 -16.84 -26.03
C THR A 333 -4.75 -17.81 -25.28
N GLN A 334 -5.34 -18.75 -24.56
CA GLN A 334 -4.64 -19.81 -23.84
C GLN A 334 -5.25 -21.15 -24.23
N VAL A 335 -4.42 -22.10 -24.62
CA VAL A 335 -4.82 -23.45 -24.99
C VAL A 335 -4.09 -24.41 -24.07
N PHE A 336 -4.84 -25.06 -23.19
CA PHE A 336 -4.32 -26.13 -22.33
C PHE A 336 -4.57 -27.47 -23.01
N ILE A 337 -3.53 -28.27 -23.13
CA ILE A 337 -3.62 -29.65 -23.63
C ILE A 337 -3.66 -30.56 -22.41
N THR A 338 -4.84 -31.09 -22.13
CA THR A 338 -5.12 -31.72 -20.84
C THR A 338 -6.03 -32.94 -20.99
N GLY A 339 -5.79 -33.93 -20.13
CA GLY A 339 -6.67 -35.08 -19.93
C GLY A 339 -7.82 -34.81 -18.94
N ALA A 340 -7.87 -33.62 -18.34
CA ALA A 340 -8.84 -33.28 -17.30
C ALA A 340 -10.29 -33.31 -17.84
N PRO A 341 -11.24 -33.89 -17.08
CA PRO A 341 -12.64 -33.94 -17.50
C PRO A 341 -13.31 -32.56 -17.45
N LYS A 342 -14.07 -32.21 -18.50
CA LYS A 342 -14.79 -30.93 -18.63
C LYS A 342 -15.63 -30.53 -17.41
N GLY A 343 -16.34 -31.50 -16.81
CA GLY A 343 -17.22 -31.25 -15.66
C GLY A 343 -16.48 -30.69 -14.44
N PHE A 344 -15.18 -30.95 -14.33
CA PHE A 344 -14.36 -30.37 -13.28
C PHE A 344 -14.09 -28.88 -13.52
N ILE A 345 -13.65 -28.53 -14.74
CA ILE A 345 -13.26 -27.16 -15.09
C ILE A 345 -14.44 -26.22 -14.86
N THR A 346 -15.64 -26.69 -15.18
CA THR A 346 -16.90 -25.98 -14.93
C THR A 346 -17.10 -25.72 -13.44
N LYS A 347 -17.00 -26.76 -12.58
CA LYS A 347 -17.11 -26.61 -11.11
C LYS A 347 -16.06 -25.67 -10.53
N PHE A 348 -14.82 -25.74 -11.01
CA PHE A 348 -13.76 -24.83 -10.57
C PHE A 348 -14.12 -23.38 -10.90
N LEU A 349 -14.59 -23.13 -12.12
CA LEU A 349 -15.00 -21.78 -12.51
C LEU A 349 -16.23 -21.29 -11.72
N GLU A 350 -17.20 -22.16 -11.43
CA GLU A 350 -18.42 -21.83 -10.64
C GLU A 350 -18.09 -21.36 -9.22
N GLN A 351 -16.97 -21.80 -8.65
CA GLN A 351 -16.55 -21.42 -7.30
C GLN A 351 -15.92 -20.03 -7.24
N HIS A 352 -15.34 -19.55 -8.35
CA HIS A 352 -14.47 -18.37 -8.35
C HIS A 352 -14.91 -17.25 -9.30
N TYR A 353 -15.80 -17.53 -10.24
CA TYR A 353 -16.20 -16.60 -11.29
C TYR A 353 -17.72 -16.56 -11.46
N VAL A 354 -18.21 -15.43 -11.97
CA VAL A 354 -19.59 -15.35 -12.48
C VAL A 354 -19.60 -16.02 -13.85
N LEU A 355 -20.44 -17.03 -14.02
CA LEU A 355 -20.51 -17.85 -15.22
C LEU A 355 -21.81 -17.67 -15.99
N GLU A 356 -21.69 -17.55 -17.29
CA GLU A 356 -22.78 -17.64 -18.26
C GLU A 356 -22.47 -18.76 -19.25
N THR A 357 -23.37 -19.73 -19.37
CA THR A 357 -23.23 -20.82 -20.33
C THR A 357 -24.08 -20.52 -21.55
N THR A 358 -23.45 -20.43 -22.72
CA THR A 358 -24.13 -20.15 -23.98
C THR A 358 -23.79 -21.22 -25.01
N ALA A 359 -24.79 -21.66 -25.78
CA ALA A 359 -24.54 -22.47 -26.96
C ALA A 359 -24.21 -21.55 -28.15
N GLN A 360 -22.97 -21.59 -28.65
CA GLN A 360 -22.57 -20.90 -29.87
C GLN A 360 -22.27 -21.94 -30.94
N GLU A 361 -23.08 -21.95 -32.01
CA GLU A 361 -22.88 -22.82 -33.18
C GLU A 361 -22.74 -24.33 -32.84
N GLY A 362 -23.46 -24.78 -31.80
CA GLY A 362 -23.41 -26.18 -31.33
C GLY A 362 -22.26 -26.51 -30.37
N LEU A 363 -21.41 -25.54 -30.03
CA LEU A 363 -20.41 -25.64 -28.97
C LEU A 363 -20.95 -24.99 -27.69
N GLU A 364 -20.70 -25.63 -26.56
CA GLU A 364 -20.98 -25.08 -25.25
C GLU A 364 -19.82 -24.15 -24.83
N VAL A 365 -20.11 -22.86 -24.74
CA VAL A 365 -19.17 -21.80 -24.39
C VAL A 365 -19.48 -21.33 -22.97
N LEU A 366 -18.47 -21.39 -22.10
CA LEU A 366 -18.54 -20.89 -20.74
C LEU A 366 -17.90 -19.50 -20.70
N THR A 367 -18.73 -18.46 -20.64
CA THR A 367 -18.27 -17.08 -20.45
C THR A 367 -18.12 -16.80 -18.96
N PHE A 368 -16.97 -16.28 -18.55
CA PHE A 368 -16.67 -16.01 -17.15
C PHE A 368 -16.01 -14.66 -16.95
N SER A 369 -16.34 -14.01 -15.84
CA SER A 369 -15.76 -12.74 -15.42
C SER A 369 -15.41 -12.78 -13.93
N GLN A 370 -14.29 -12.17 -13.57
CA GLN A 370 -13.89 -12.03 -12.17
C GLN A 370 -14.48 -10.76 -11.60
N GLN A 371 -15.26 -10.88 -10.53
CA GLN A 371 -15.63 -9.72 -9.75
C GLN A 371 -14.55 -9.45 -8.71
N ASP A 372 -13.91 -8.28 -8.81
CA ASP A 372 -12.98 -7.84 -7.80
C ASP A 372 -13.72 -7.65 -6.47
N LYS A 373 -13.28 -8.37 -5.43
CA LYS A 373 -13.97 -8.43 -4.14
C LYS A 373 -13.99 -7.08 -3.42
N GLN A 374 -13.07 -6.16 -3.69
CA GLN A 374 -12.98 -4.89 -2.96
C GLN A 374 -13.65 -3.73 -3.70
N SER A 375 -13.48 -3.68 -5.02
CA SER A 375 -13.98 -2.62 -5.90
C SER A 375 -15.32 -2.96 -6.55
N CYS A 376 -15.79 -4.20 -6.44
CA CYS A 376 -16.96 -4.73 -7.16
C CYS A 376 -16.86 -4.64 -8.68
N ARG A 377 -15.71 -4.23 -9.24
CA ARG A 377 -15.51 -4.13 -10.69
C ARG A 377 -15.49 -5.53 -11.28
N ILE A 378 -16.21 -5.70 -12.37
CA ILE A 378 -16.21 -6.95 -13.13
C ILE A 378 -15.10 -6.83 -14.18
N SER A 379 -14.21 -7.82 -14.24
CA SER A 379 -13.18 -7.90 -15.27
C SER A 379 -13.81 -8.06 -16.65
N ASP A 380 -13.06 -7.74 -17.71
CA ASP A 380 -13.51 -8.07 -19.06
C ASP A 380 -13.86 -9.56 -19.17
N PRO A 381 -15.01 -9.90 -19.78
CA PRO A 381 -15.46 -11.28 -19.86
C PRO A 381 -14.48 -12.08 -20.73
N ARG A 382 -14.14 -13.28 -20.27
CA ARG A 382 -13.40 -14.29 -21.03
C ARG A 382 -14.32 -15.44 -21.33
N SER A 383 -13.98 -16.26 -22.30
CA SER A 383 -14.77 -17.45 -22.60
C SER A 383 -13.90 -18.67 -22.78
N LEU A 384 -14.43 -19.81 -22.34
CA LEU A 384 -13.79 -21.10 -22.32
C LEU A 384 -14.61 -22.12 -23.12
N ILE A 385 -13.91 -22.93 -23.91
CA ILE A 385 -14.45 -24.16 -24.51
C ILE A 385 -13.52 -25.32 -24.13
N ALA A 386 -14.10 -26.41 -23.61
CA ALA A 386 -13.37 -27.62 -23.25
C ALA A 386 -13.92 -28.84 -24.01
N GLY A 387 -13.04 -29.59 -24.68
CA GLY A 387 -13.37 -30.81 -25.41
C GLY A 387 -12.21 -31.31 -26.30
N ASN A 388 -12.24 -32.57 -26.73
CA ASN A 388 -11.22 -33.19 -27.59
C ASN A 388 -9.78 -33.08 -27.07
N GLY A 389 -9.59 -33.06 -25.74
CA GLY A 389 -8.26 -32.91 -25.11
C GLY A 389 -7.74 -31.47 -25.03
N PHE A 390 -8.54 -30.49 -25.44
CA PHE A 390 -8.20 -29.07 -25.38
C PHE A 390 -9.12 -28.31 -24.45
N VAL A 391 -8.55 -27.32 -23.76
CA VAL A 391 -9.28 -26.26 -23.07
C VAL A 391 -8.78 -24.95 -23.65
N VAL A 392 -9.65 -24.24 -24.36
CA VAL A 392 -9.35 -22.97 -25.03
C VAL A 392 -10.00 -21.86 -24.25
N ILE A 393 -9.21 -20.90 -23.77
CA ILE A 393 -9.65 -19.67 -23.10
C ILE A 393 -9.27 -18.50 -24.00
N SER A 394 -10.23 -17.66 -24.39
CA SER A 394 -9.97 -16.48 -25.22
C SER A 394 -11.08 -15.44 -25.05
N HIS A 395 -11.05 -14.40 -25.88
CA HIS A 395 -12.12 -13.40 -25.96
C HIS A 395 -13.45 -14.06 -26.38
N PRO A 396 -14.61 -13.66 -25.81
CA PRO A 396 -15.92 -14.28 -26.09
C PRO A 396 -16.29 -14.39 -27.57
N LYS A 397 -15.88 -13.42 -28.38
CA LYS A 397 -16.14 -13.41 -29.83
C LYS A 397 -15.21 -14.31 -30.66
N LYS A 398 -14.11 -14.82 -30.10
CA LYS A 398 -13.05 -15.55 -30.85
C LYS A 398 -12.87 -16.99 -30.39
N VAL A 399 -13.26 -17.35 -29.16
CA VAL A 399 -13.01 -18.68 -28.59
C VAL A 399 -13.56 -19.84 -29.44
N ALA A 400 -14.77 -19.69 -30.00
CA ALA A 400 -15.40 -20.74 -30.82
C ALA A 400 -14.69 -20.91 -32.18
N GLU A 401 -14.25 -19.81 -32.78
CA GLU A 401 -13.46 -19.81 -34.02
C GLU A 401 -12.12 -20.53 -33.79
N ILE A 402 -11.40 -20.17 -32.72
CA ILE A 402 -10.12 -20.80 -32.35
C ILE A 402 -10.31 -22.29 -32.11
N TYR A 403 -11.31 -22.67 -31.31
CA TYR A 403 -11.57 -24.07 -31.00
C TYR A 403 -11.87 -24.89 -32.27
N ARG A 404 -12.65 -24.35 -33.21
CA ARG A 404 -12.91 -25.00 -34.49
C ARG A 404 -11.64 -25.10 -35.34
N ALA A 405 -10.84 -24.04 -35.40
CA ALA A 405 -9.57 -24.05 -36.11
C ALA A 405 -8.66 -25.18 -35.61
N ILE A 406 -8.47 -25.33 -34.29
CA ILE A 406 -7.65 -26.41 -33.69
C ILE A 406 -8.12 -27.81 -34.11
N ASN A 407 -9.42 -28.00 -34.26
CA ASN A 407 -10.04 -29.29 -34.60
C ASN A 407 -10.21 -29.50 -36.12
N ALA A 408 -9.88 -28.51 -36.96
CA ALA A 408 -10.01 -28.62 -38.40
C ALA A 408 -8.91 -29.52 -38.99
N ALA A 409 -9.23 -30.17 -40.11
CA ALA A 409 -8.23 -30.88 -40.90
C ALA A 409 -7.34 -29.86 -41.63
N HIS A 410 -6.25 -29.43 -41.00
CA HIS A 410 -5.31 -28.51 -41.62
C HIS A 410 -4.58 -29.18 -42.79
N LYS A 411 -4.50 -28.50 -43.95
CA LYS A 411 -3.35 -28.68 -44.84
C LYS A 411 -2.19 -28.02 -44.13
N GLU A 412 -1.11 -28.75 -43.84
CA GLU A 412 0.08 -28.21 -43.17
C GLU A 412 0.53 -26.92 -43.88
N LYS A 413 0.10 -25.77 -43.36
CA LYS A 413 0.66 -24.48 -43.68
C LYS A 413 1.94 -24.44 -42.88
N VAL A 414 3.07 -24.21 -43.54
CA VAL A 414 4.38 -24.22 -42.91
C VAL A 414 4.37 -23.16 -41.80
N VAL A 415 4.28 -23.63 -40.55
CA VAL A 415 4.57 -22.84 -39.34
C VAL A 415 5.89 -22.12 -39.57
N ASN A 416 6.10 -20.95 -38.96
CA ASN A 416 7.42 -20.34 -38.93
C ASN A 416 8.44 -21.40 -38.45
N GLN A 417 9.19 -21.99 -39.39
CA GLN A 417 10.04 -23.14 -39.12
C GLN A 417 11.07 -22.81 -38.04
N LYS A 418 11.45 -21.53 -37.93
CA LYS A 418 12.32 -21.01 -36.87
C LYS A 418 11.70 -21.04 -35.50
N TRP A 419 10.40 -20.75 -35.37
CA TRP A 419 9.68 -20.93 -34.11
C TRP A 419 9.66 -22.40 -33.70
N LEU A 420 9.35 -23.33 -34.61
CA LEU A 420 9.35 -24.76 -34.30
C LEU A 420 10.74 -25.25 -33.88
N GLU A 421 11.76 -24.94 -34.68
CA GLU A 421 13.17 -25.26 -34.37
C GLU A 421 13.58 -24.72 -33.00
N TYR A 422 13.16 -23.50 -32.68
CA TYR A 422 13.43 -22.88 -31.40
C TYR A 422 12.70 -23.61 -30.26
N ARG A 423 11.37 -23.67 -30.33
CA ARG A 423 10.48 -24.27 -29.31
C ARG A 423 10.85 -25.70 -28.99
N ASP A 424 11.16 -26.52 -30.00
CA ASP A 424 11.44 -27.96 -29.83
C ASP A 424 12.68 -28.27 -29.01
N SER A 425 13.50 -27.27 -28.67
CA SER A 425 14.66 -27.39 -27.79
C SER A 425 14.51 -26.75 -26.41
N HIS A 426 13.30 -26.28 -26.06
CA HIS A 426 13.03 -25.53 -24.84
C HIS A 426 11.80 -26.06 -24.09
N LEU A 427 11.84 -25.94 -22.76
CA LEU A 427 10.76 -26.26 -21.83
C LEU A 427 9.70 -25.15 -21.82
N VAL A 428 10.16 -23.91 -21.86
CA VAL A 428 9.30 -22.71 -22.00
C VAL A 428 9.82 -21.93 -23.18
N SER A 429 8.94 -21.41 -24.01
CA SER A 429 9.30 -20.62 -25.19
C SER A 429 8.29 -19.50 -25.39
N ILE A 430 8.75 -18.34 -25.78
CA ILE A 430 7.96 -17.18 -26.17
C ILE A 430 8.56 -16.64 -27.46
N GLY A 431 7.74 -16.42 -28.47
CA GLY A 431 8.14 -15.91 -29.76
C GLY A 431 7.30 -14.69 -30.12
N VAL A 432 7.93 -13.53 -30.19
CA VAL A 432 7.38 -12.35 -30.86
C VAL A 432 7.61 -12.54 -32.35
N LEU A 433 6.54 -12.91 -33.06
CA LEU A 433 6.60 -13.27 -34.47
C LEU A 433 6.45 -12.07 -35.39
N ASN A 434 5.88 -10.98 -34.88
CA ASN A 434 5.75 -9.70 -35.58
C ASN A 434 5.95 -8.52 -34.61
N PRO A 435 7.20 -8.13 -34.33
CA PRO A 435 7.51 -7.05 -33.39
C PRO A 435 6.83 -5.72 -33.72
N GLN A 436 6.61 -5.42 -35.00
CA GLN A 436 5.99 -4.14 -35.44
C GLN A 436 4.54 -3.99 -34.97
N GLN A 437 3.81 -5.10 -34.77
CA GLN A 437 2.43 -5.04 -34.28
C GLN A 437 2.33 -4.71 -32.79
N LEU A 438 3.44 -4.79 -32.05
CA LEU A 438 3.48 -4.52 -30.61
C LEU A 438 3.62 -3.01 -30.27
N GLU A 439 3.66 -2.12 -31.28
CA GLU A 439 3.82 -0.65 -31.08
C GLU A 439 2.65 -0.03 -30.33
N SER A 440 1.51 -0.72 -30.28
CA SER A 440 0.27 -0.28 -29.63
C SER A 440 0.16 -0.61 -28.14
N GLY A 441 1.26 -1.03 -27.49
CA GLY A 441 1.35 -1.12 -26.02
C GLY A 441 1.10 -2.52 -25.47
N LEU A 442 2.19 -3.18 -25.06
CA LEU A 442 2.13 -4.35 -24.21
C LEU A 442 1.94 -3.92 -22.74
N PRO A 443 0.88 -4.35 -22.04
CA PRO A 443 0.75 -4.07 -20.62
C PRO A 443 1.74 -4.90 -19.79
N GLY A 444 2.21 -4.31 -18.67
CA GLY A 444 3.00 -5.02 -17.65
C GLY A 444 4.50 -5.12 -17.94
N MET A 445 5.17 -6.06 -17.25
CA MET A 445 6.64 -6.23 -17.24
C MET A 445 7.24 -6.47 -18.64
N PHE A 446 6.53 -7.18 -19.53
CA PHE A 446 7.00 -7.43 -20.89
C PHE A 446 7.00 -6.18 -21.77
N GLY A 447 6.05 -5.27 -21.58
CA GLY A 447 6.07 -3.96 -22.25
C GLY A 447 7.26 -3.12 -21.81
N PHE A 448 7.53 -3.10 -20.51
CA PHE A 448 8.69 -2.39 -19.96
C PHE A 448 10.03 -2.94 -20.49
N LEU A 449 10.21 -4.27 -20.49
CA LEU A 449 11.43 -4.91 -21.00
C LEU A 449 11.66 -4.69 -22.50
N LEU A 450 10.58 -4.50 -23.28
CA LEU A 450 10.66 -4.36 -24.72
C LEU A 450 10.59 -2.89 -25.19
N MET A 451 10.29 -1.94 -24.30
CA MET A 451 10.19 -0.50 -24.62
C MET A 451 11.51 0.07 -25.16
N GLU A 452 12.66 -0.27 -24.57
CA GLU A 452 13.96 0.21 -25.10
C GLU A 452 14.27 -0.39 -26.48
N ALA A 453 13.80 -1.60 -26.75
CA ALA A 453 13.97 -2.28 -28.03
C ALA A 453 13.05 -1.72 -29.14
N GLN A 454 12.02 -0.93 -28.81
CA GLN A 454 11.05 -0.37 -29.77
C GLN A 454 11.72 0.41 -30.90
N SER A 455 12.74 1.20 -30.56
CA SER A 455 13.52 1.99 -31.52
C SER A 455 14.22 1.16 -32.62
N HIS A 456 14.27 -0.17 -32.44
CA HIS A 456 14.95 -1.11 -33.33
C HIS A 456 14.04 -2.20 -33.93
N TRP A 457 12.74 -2.20 -33.63
CA TRP A 457 11.81 -3.24 -34.11
C TRP A 457 11.72 -3.33 -35.64
N ALA A 458 11.87 -2.22 -36.36
CA ALA A 458 11.92 -2.20 -37.83
C ALA A 458 13.11 -2.97 -38.44
N SER A 459 14.10 -3.34 -37.62
CA SER A 459 15.24 -4.15 -38.03
C SER A 459 15.14 -5.60 -37.57
N MET A 460 14.13 -5.96 -36.77
CA MET A 460 13.93 -7.31 -36.24
C MET A 460 12.80 -8.00 -37.00
N ARG A 461 12.98 -9.28 -37.32
CA ARG A 461 11.96 -10.13 -37.92
C ARG A 461 11.14 -10.84 -36.86
N SER A 462 11.83 -11.47 -35.91
CA SER A 462 11.22 -12.14 -34.77
C SER A 462 12.18 -12.14 -33.59
N VAL A 463 11.62 -12.27 -32.39
CA VAL A 463 12.37 -12.37 -31.15
C VAL A 463 11.87 -13.58 -30.40
N PHE A 464 12.78 -14.44 -29.98
CA PHE A 464 12.49 -15.64 -29.21
C PHE A 464 13.15 -15.56 -27.83
N LEU A 465 12.44 -16.02 -26.82
CA LEU A 465 12.90 -16.19 -25.45
C LEU A 465 12.54 -17.61 -25.02
N GLY A 466 13.46 -18.32 -24.38
CA GLY A 466 13.25 -19.70 -24.01
C GLY A 466 14.01 -20.12 -22.76
N VAL A 467 13.54 -21.22 -22.16
CA VAL A 467 14.19 -21.87 -21.03
C VAL A 467 14.45 -23.31 -21.42
N ARG A 468 15.70 -23.77 -21.30
CA ARG A 468 16.08 -25.17 -21.59
C ARG A 468 16.79 -25.79 -20.40
N GLY A 469 16.53 -27.07 -20.16
CA GLY A 469 17.28 -27.88 -19.19
C GLY A 469 18.55 -28.44 -19.83
N VAL A 470 19.66 -28.41 -19.09
CA VAL A 470 20.92 -29.06 -19.44
C VAL A 470 21.18 -30.14 -18.40
N ALA A 471 21.35 -31.38 -18.83
CA ALA A 471 21.51 -32.49 -17.88
C ALA A 471 22.91 -32.56 -17.25
N LEU A 472 23.99 -32.17 -17.95
CA LEU A 472 25.36 -32.27 -17.45
C LEU A 472 26.26 -31.08 -17.86
N PRO A 473 26.81 -30.31 -16.89
CA PRO A 473 26.33 -30.28 -15.49
C PRO A 473 24.85 -29.84 -15.45
N PRO A 474 24.06 -30.31 -14.46
CA PRO A 474 22.68 -29.87 -14.29
C PRO A 474 22.60 -28.35 -14.22
N ALA A 475 21.91 -27.74 -15.18
CA ALA A 475 21.73 -26.30 -15.28
C ALA A 475 20.46 -25.96 -16.05
N VAL A 476 19.91 -24.77 -15.80
CA VAL A 476 18.85 -24.17 -16.60
C VAL A 476 19.49 -23.08 -17.44
N LYS A 477 19.28 -23.10 -18.75
CA LYS A 477 19.74 -22.01 -19.63
C LYS A 477 18.54 -21.17 -20.05
N LEU A 478 18.62 -19.88 -19.76
CA LEU A 478 17.77 -18.88 -20.40
C LEU A 478 18.38 -18.53 -21.75
N ASP A 479 17.55 -18.48 -22.76
CA ASP A 479 17.95 -18.29 -24.13
C ASP A 479 17.17 -17.12 -24.73
N PHE A 480 17.86 -16.21 -25.39
CA PHE A 480 17.24 -15.11 -26.09
C PHE A 480 17.81 -15.02 -27.49
N ALA A 481 16.96 -15.04 -28.52
CA ALA A 481 17.38 -15.00 -29.90
C ALA A 481 16.62 -13.94 -30.71
N ILE A 482 17.36 -13.03 -31.32
CA ILE A 482 16.81 -12.04 -32.26
C ILE A 482 17.10 -12.52 -33.67
N GLU A 483 16.08 -12.59 -34.51
CA GLU A 483 16.22 -12.81 -35.95
C GLU A 483 16.10 -11.50 -36.71
N SER A 484 16.94 -11.34 -37.74
CA SER A 484 16.92 -10.18 -38.62
C SER A 484 17.42 -10.56 -40.00
N ASP A 485 16.83 -9.94 -41.02
CA ASP A 485 17.31 -10.03 -42.41
C ASP A 485 18.47 -9.04 -42.67
N LYS A 486 18.80 -8.15 -41.72
CA LYS A 486 19.86 -7.13 -41.83
C LYS A 486 21.16 -7.62 -41.19
N ALA A 487 21.98 -8.36 -41.96
CA ALA A 487 23.24 -8.94 -41.47
C ALA A 487 24.21 -7.90 -40.85
N GLU A 488 24.31 -6.70 -41.42
CA GLU A 488 25.15 -5.63 -40.85
C GLU A 488 24.64 -5.13 -39.51
N TRP A 489 23.32 -5.03 -39.33
CA TRP A 489 22.73 -4.65 -38.05
C TRP A 489 22.98 -5.73 -36.97
N LEU A 490 22.91 -7.02 -37.33
CA LEU A 490 23.25 -8.12 -36.43
C LEU A 490 24.72 -8.07 -36.02
N LYS A 491 25.62 -7.82 -36.97
CA LYS A 491 27.07 -7.70 -36.71
C LYS A 491 27.39 -6.51 -35.81
N GLN A 492 26.78 -5.35 -36.08
CA GLN A 492 26.92 -4.15 -35.26
C GLN A 492 26.39 -4.40 -33.84
N SER A 493 25.19 -4.95 -33.71
CA SER A 493 24.55 -5.23 -32.43
C SER A 493 25.33 -6.26 -31.62
N HIS A 494 25.86 -7.31 -32.26
CA HIS A 494 26.78 -8.25 -31.63
C HIS A 494 28.02 -7.54 -31.11
N GLY A 495 28.68 -6.72 -31.93
CA GLY A 495 29.87 -5.96 -31.52
C GLY A 495 29.62 -5.05 -30.31
N SER A 496 28.51 -4.31 -30.33
CA SER A 496 28.10 -3.44 -29.21
C SER A 496 27.79 -4.22 -27.94
N LEU A 497 27.01 -5.31 -28.03
CA LEU A 497 26.67 -6.13 -26.87
C LEU A 497 27.87 -6.87 -26.31
N THR A 498 28.76 -7.40 -27.16
CA THR A 498 30.01 -8.02 -26.72
C THR A 498 30.89 -7.01 -25.98
N ALA A 499 30.99 -5.77 -26.47
CA ALA A 499 31.73 -4.71 -25.78
C ALA A 499 31.12 -4.38 -24.40
N ILE A 500 29.79 -4.29 -24.30
CA ILE A 500 29.08 -4.05 -23.03
C ILE A 500 29.30 -5.21 -22.05
N VAL A 501 29.08 -6.45 -22.49
CA VAL A 501 29.25 -7.65 -21.66
C VAL A 501 30.70 -7.79 -21.20
N ASN A 502 31.69 -7.54 -22.08
CA ASN A 502 33.09 -7.61 -21.70
C ASN A 502 33.49 -6.49 -20.74
N LYS A 503 33.02 -5.26 -20.97
CA LYS A 503 33.24 -4.14 -20.04
C LYS A 503 32.71 -4.48 -18.64
N HIS A 504 31.48 -5.00 -18.54
CA HIS A 504 30.93 -5.43 -17.26
C HIS A 504 31.71 -6.61 -16.66
N LYS A 505 32.11 -7.61 -17.47
CA LYS A 505 32.99 -8.70 -17.00
C LYS A 505 34.28 -8.16 -16.39
N GLU A 506 34.91 -7.15 -17.01
CA GLU A 506 36.12 -6.49 -16.51
C GLU A 506 35.86 -5.67 -15.24
N ASP A 507 34.80 -4.86 -15.22
CA ASP A 507 34.40 -4.04 -14.07
C ASP A 507 34.12 -4.92 -12.83
N TYR A 508 33.53 -6.11 -13.02
CA TYR A 508 33.22 -7.04 -11.93
C TYR A 508 34.33 -8.06 -11.64
N ALA A 509 35.30 -8.29 -12.53
CA ALA A 509 36.42 -9.22 -12.29
C ALA A 509 37.38 -8.72 -11.20
N ASN A 510 37.42 -7.41 -10.95
CA ASN A 510 38.30 -6.80 -9.93
C ASN A 510 37.70 -6.81 -8.51
N ASN A 511 36.43 -7.19 -8.35
CA ASN A 511 35.78 -7.32 -7.04
C ASN A 511 35.76 -8.80 -6.65
N GLU A 512 36.47 -9.16 -5.57
CA GLU A 512 36.55 -10.54 -5.08
C GLU A 512 35.14 -11.11 -4.85
N VAL A 513 34.78 -12.12 -5.66
CA VAL A 513 33.60 -13.00 -5.53
C VAL A 513 32.27 -12.28 -5.27
N ASN A 514 31.81 -11.50 -6.24
CA ASN A 514 30.45 -10.97 -6.25
C ASN A 514 29.55 -11.83 -7.16
N PHE A 515 28.31 -12.13 -6.74
CA PHE A 515 27.26 -12.75 -7.57
C PHE A 515 27.22 -12.18 -9.00
N PHE A 516 27.42 -10.87 -9.16
CA PHE A 516 27.42 -10.22 -10.47
C PHE A 516 28.59 -10.65 -11.38
N SER A 517 29.78 -10.95 -10.84
CA SER A 517 30.88 -11.46 -11.67
C SER A 517 30.59 -12.88 -12.15
N LEU A 518 30.01 -13.71 -11.27
CA LEU A 518 29.54 -15.04 -11.62
C LEU A 518 28.40 -14.97 -12.66
N LEU A 519 27.39 -14.13 -12.44
CA LEU A 519 26.28 -13.85 -13.35
C LEU A 519 26.80 -13.51 -14.75
N MET A 520 27.68 -12.51 -14.84
CA MET A 520 28.22 -12.06 -16.12
C MET A 520 29.09 -13.13 -16.80
N SER A 521 29.82 -13.94 -16.02
CA SER A 521 30.60 -15.06 -16.57
C SER A 521 29.73 -16.11 -17.30
N ARG A 522 28.43 -16.19 -16.98
CA ARG A 522 27.49 -17.15 -17.57
C ARG A 522 26.69 -16.61 -18.76
N VAL A 523 26.98 -15.39 -19.18
CA VAL A 523 26.43 -14.80 -20.41
C VAL A 523 27.33 -15.15 -21.60
N GLU A 524 26.75 -15.83 -22.57
CA GLU A 524 27.34 -16.17 -23.87
C GLU A 524 26.59 -15.47 -24.99
N LEU A 525 27.31 -14.73 -25.84
CA LEU A 525 26.78 -14.09 -27.03
C LEU A 525 27.27 -14.86 -28.26
N THR A 526 26.36 -15.26 -29.12
CA THR A 526 26.67 -15.94 -30.38
C THR A 526 25.94 -15.25 -31.54
N GLN A 527 26.61 -15.17 -32.68
CA GLN A 527 26.06 -14.56 -33.89
C GLN A 527 26.13 -15.54 -35.05
N SER A 528 25.04 -15.65 -35.80
CA SER A 528 24.98 -16.31 -37.10
C SER A 528 24.65 -15.30 -38.21
N ARG A 529 24.40 -15.76 -39.44
CA ARG A 529 24.07 -14.89 -40.58
C ARG A 529 22.73 -14.17 -40.43
N SER A 530 21.78 -14.76 -39.70
CA SER A 530 20.40 -14.26 -39.59
C SER A 530 19.89 -14.19 -38.14
N GLN A 531 20.75 -14.48 -37.17
CA GLN A 531 20.36 -14.57 -35.77
C GLN A 531 21.47 -14.06 -34.84
N LEU A 532 21.06 -13.33 -33.82
CA LEU A 532 21.88 -12.96 -32.66
C LEU A 532 21.28 -13.64 -31.44
N ARG A 533 22.08 -14.46 -30.76
CA ARG A 533 21.62 -15.29 -29.64
C ARG A 533 22.44 -14.98 -28.39
N THR A 534 21.74 -14.79 -27.28
CA THR A 534 22.29 -14.61 -25.95
C THR A 534 21.83 -15.77 -25.09
N GLU A 535 22.78 -16.54 -24.58
CA GLU A 535 22.51 -17.61 -23.63
C GLU A 535 22.98 -17.18 -22.24
N PHE A 536 22.18 -17.51 -21.23
CA PHE A 536 22.50 -17.27 -19.84
C PHE A 536 22.32 -18.56 -19.05
N THR A 537 23.41 -19.05 -18.45
CA THR A 537 23.41 -20.34 -17.75
C THR A 537 23.24 -20.18 -16.25
N ILE A 538 22.13 -20.68 -15.72
CA ILE A 538 21.82 -20.80 -14.30
C ILE A 538 22.19 -22.21 -13.84
N ASP A 539 23.33 -22.36 -13.17
CA ASP A 539 23.72 -23.63 -12.56
C ASP A 539 23.64 -23.56 -11.03
N LYS A 540 23.91 -24.69 -10.38
CA LYS A 540 23.87 -24.80 -8.92
C LYS A 540 24.73 -23.75 -8.21
N GLN A 541 25.88 -23.37 -8.79
CA GLN A 541 26.77 -22.35 -8.23
C GLN A 541 26.17 -20.95 -8.29
N LEU A 542 25.51 -20.60 -9.41
CA LEU A 542 24.82 -19.33 -9.53
C LEU A 542 23.60 -19.26 -8.62
N VAL A 543 22.83 -20.34 -8.51
CA VAL A 543 21.68 -20.42 -7.59
C VAL A 543 22.14 -20.34 -6.14
N SER A 544 23.20 -21.03 -5.75
CA SER A 544 23.75 -20.93 -4.40
C SER A 544 24.27 -19.53 -4.10
N SER A 545 24.95 -18.89 -5.06
CA SER A 545 25.43 -17.50 -4.92
C SER A 545 24.28 -16.48 -4.91
N ALA A 546 23.19 -16.74 -5.64
CA ALA A 546 21.97 -15.93 -5.61
C ALA A 546 21.23 -16.07 -4.29
N ALA A 547 21.16 -17.30 -3.76
CA ALA A 547 20.60 -17.58 -2.45
C ALA A 547 21.45 -16.91 -1.37
N GLU A 548 22.78 -16.99 -1.44
CA GLU A 548 23.69 -16.23 -0.57
C GLU A 548 23.46 -14.70 -0.69
N LEU A 549 23.31 -14.14 -1.89
CA LEU A 549 22.98 -12.71 -2.08
C LEU A 549 21.59 -12.33 -1.54
N MET A 550 20.58 -13.19 -1.74
CA MET A 550 19.23 -12.98 -1.23
C MET A 550 19.20 -13.07 0.30
N ASN A 551 19.98 -13.98 0.88
CA ASN A 551 20.19 -14.12 2.31
C ASN A 551 21.01 -12.95 2.88
N ASP A 552 22.01 -12.45 2.15
CA ASP A 552 22.85 -11.32 2.54
C ASP A 552 22.18 -9.96 2.26
N GLY A 553 21.02 -9.96 1.59
CA GLY A 553 20.09 -8.84 1.50
C GLY A 553 20.01 -8.22 0.11
N LEU A 554 19.05 -8.67 -0.69
CA LEU A 554 18.69 -8.04 -1.96
C LEU A 554 18.17 -6.59 -1.78
N SER A 555 17.76 -6.22 -0.56
CA SER A 555 17.44 -4.84 -0.15
C SER A 555 18.67 -3.93 -0.16
N GLY A 556 19.87 -4.46 0.09
CA GLY A 556 21.12 -3.73 -0.06
C GLY A 556 21.42 -3.44 -1.53
N ALA A 557 21.25 -4.41 -2.42
CA ALA A 557 21.64 -4.33 -3.83
C ALA A 557 20.71 -3.45 -4.71
N MET A 558 19.39 -3.44 -4.47
CA MET A 558 18.48 -2.55 -5.21
C MET A 558 18.54 -1.09 -4.73
N VAL A 559 18.86 -0.85 -3.46
CA VAL A 559 19.07 0.52 -2.94
C VAL A 559 20.45 1.05 -3.34
N SER A 560 21.47 0.19 -3.51
CA SER A 560 22.82 0.57 -3.94
C SER A 560 23.04 0.65 -5.46
N ALA A 561 22.03 0.32 -6.27
CA ALA A 561 22.03 0.62 -7.71
C ALA A 561 21.76 2.12 -8.01
N LEU A 562 21.31 2.89 -7.01
CA LEU A 562 21.48 4.34 -6.98
C LEU A 562 22.86 4.63 -6.40
N PRO A 563 23.62 5.63 -6.91
CA PRO A 563 24.99 5.90 -6.47
C PRO A 563 24.99 6.38 -5.01
N SER A 564 25.00 5.44 -4.07
CA SER A 564 25.25 5.67 -2.66
C SER A 564 26.75 5.73 -2.46
N SER A 565 27.25 6.90 -2.08
CA SER A 565 28.63 7.09 -1.65
C SER A 565 28.99 6.09 -0.55
N ASP A 566 30.12 5.39 -0.70
CA ASP A 566 30.72 4.39 0.20
C ASP A 566 31.06 4.87 1.64
N ASN A 567 30.44 5.95 2.11
CA ASN A 567 30.63 6.52 3.44
C ASN A 567 29.30 6.79 4.16
N SER A 568 28.32 5.88 4.07
CA SER A 568 27.20 5.93 5.01
C SER A 568 27.69 5.50 6.41
N PRO A 569 27.58 6.37 7.44
CA PRO A 569 27.96 6.01 8.80
C PRO A 569 27.12 4.82 9.28
N ALA A 570 27.73 3.94 10.08
CA ALA A 570 27.03 2.81 10.70
C ALA A 570 25.69 3.26 11.30
N PRO A 571 24.59 2.52 11.09
CA PRO A 571 23.27 2.90 11.56
C PRO A 571 23.32 3.21 13.05
N LEU A 572 22.76 4.35 13.43
CA LEU A 572 22.82 4.84 14.80
C LEU A 572 22.09 3.84 15.71
N GLU A 573 22.80 3.24 16.66
CA GLU A 573 22.22 2.26 17.58
C GLU A 573 21.21 2.95 18.51
N ILE A 574 19.94 2.54 18.44
CA ILE A 574 18.85 3.05 19.26
C ILE A 574 18.18 1.88 19.98
N ILE A 575 18.29 1.87 21.30
CA ILE A 575 17.71 0.85 22.16
C ILE A 575 16.21 1.10 22.32
N ASP A 576 15.41 0.04 22.21
CA ASP A 576 14.02 0.06 22.64
C ASP A 576 13.97 0.01 24.17
N GLU A 577 13.62 1.13 24.80
CA GLU A 577 13.51 1.21 26.26
C GLU A 577 12.25 0.53 26.81
N ASN A 578 11.28 0.16 25.96
CA ASN A 578 10.02 -0.47 26.37
C ASN A 578 9.55 -1.55 25.38
N PRO A 579 10.32 -2.65 25.23
CA PRO A 579 9.96 -3.73 24.34
C PRO A 579 8.69 -4.45 24.79
N LEU A 580 7.93 -5.02 23.84
CA LEU A 580 6.75 -5.84 24.14
C LEU A 580 7.13 -7.03 25.06
N VAL A 581 6.37 -7.25 26.12
CA VAL A 581 6.64 -8.34 27.08
C VAL A 581 5.79 -9.55 26.76
N PHE A 582 6.44 -10.71 26.61
CA PHE A 582 5.79 -12.00 26.43
C PHE A 582 6.00 -12.85 27.69
N LEU A 583 4.90 -13.34 28.25
CA LEU A 583 4.85 -14.17 29.44
C LEU A 583 4.87 -15.64 29.02
N GLU A 584 5.78 -16.41 29.61
CA GLU A 584 5.96 -17.84 29.31
C GLU A 584 4.68 -18.64 29.55
N GLN A 585 3.93 -18.31 30.61
CA GLN A 585 2.64 -18.91 30.93
C GLN A 585 1.68 -17.85 31.47
N VAL A 586 0.44 -17.90 31.00
CA VAL A 586 -0.66 -17.02 31.42
C VAL A 586 -1.94 -17.83 31.51
N SER A 587 -2.66 -17.70 32.63
CA SER A 587 -4.02 -18.22 32.73
C SER A 587 -5.02 -17.24 32.13
N LEU A 588 -6.06 -17.74 31.45
CA LEU A 588 -7.17 -16.91 30.93
C LEU A 588 -7.89 -16.14 32.06
N GLU A 589 -7.85 -16.67 33.29
CA GLU A 589 -8.41 -16.03 34.47
C GLU A 589 -7.64 -14.75 34.86
N GLU A 590 -6.34 -14.72 34.60
CA GLU A 590 -5.40 -13.63 34.93
C GLU A 590 -5.39 -12.50 33.90
N VAL A 591 -6.05 -12.70 32.75
CA VAL A 591 -6.26 -11.63 31.78
C VAL A 591 -6.95 -10.46 32.48
N PRO A 592 -6.35 -9.26 32.48
CA PRO A 592 -6.90 -8.13 33.21
C PRO A 592 -8.30 -7.79 32.67
N PRO A 593 -9.25 -7.41 33.53
CA PRO A 593 -10.53 -6.96 33.05
C PRO A 593 -10.38 -5.67 32.24
N PHE A 594 -11.33 -5.41 31.37
CA PHE A 594 -11.42 -4.14 30.67
C PHE A 594 -11.49 -2.98 31.67
N LEU A 595 -10.60 -2.01 31.50
CA LEU A 595 -10.57 -0.79 32.31
C LEU A 595 -11.04 0.39 31.48
N ASN A 596 -12.14 0.99 31.91
CA ASN A 596 -12.67 2.20 31.30
C ASN A 596 -11.91 3.45 31.78
N GLU A 597 -10.65 3.57 31.37
CA GLU A 597 -9.74 4.67 31.78
C GLU A 597 -10.33 6.05 31.46
N TYR A 598 -11.12 6.14 30.38
CA TYR A 598 -11.72 7.38 29.89
C TYR A 598 -13.15 7.63 30.38
N LYS A 599 -13.69 6.79 31.27
CA LYS A 599 -15.08 6.87 31.76
C LYS A 599 -16.13 7.00 30.65
N ARG A 600 -15.87 6.42 29.47
CA ARG A 600 -16.84 6.41 28.36
C ARG A 600 -18.06 5.58 28.75
N GLN A 601 -19.24 5.96 28.29
CA GLN A 601 -20.41 5.11 28.43
C GLN A 601 -20.40 4.07 27.30
N TYR A 602 -20.65 2.81 27.66
CA TYR A 602 -20.69 1.70 26.72
C TYR A 602 -22.11 1.12 26.70
N ALA A 603 -22.55 0.71 25.51
CA ALA A 603 -23.85 0.08 25.32
C ALA A 603 -23.88 -1.36 25.84
N TRP A 604 -22.72 -2.01 25.80
CA TRP A 604 -22.48 -3.36 26.25
C TRP A 604 -21.06 -3.45 26.83
N ALA A 605 -20.87 -4.23 27.88
CA ALA A 605 -19.56 -4.57 28.40
C ALA A 605 -19.60 -5.92 29.10
N ASP A 606 -18.52 -6.68 28.97
CA ASP A 606 -18.26 -7.90 29.74
C ASP A 606 -16.97 -7.74 30.56
N LYS A 607 -16.36 -8.87 30.97
CA LYS A 607 -15.09 -8.85 31.71
C LYS A 607 -13.94 -8.25 30.88
N TYR A 608 -13.90 -8.50 29.58
CA TYR A 608 -12.71 -8.27 28.73
C TYR A 608 -12.91 -7.21 27.66
N PHE A 609 -14.14 -6.89 27.28
CA PHE A 609 -14.49 -6.02 26.18
C PHE A 609 -15.66 -5.11 26.54
N ALA A 610 -15.74 -3.98 25.85
CA ALA A 610 -16.87 -3.08 25.90
C ALA A 610 -17.14 -2.52 24.51
N ALA A 611 -18.42 -2.39 24.15
CA ALA A 611 -18.87 -2.02 22.82
C ALA A 611 -19.89 -0.89 22.87
N PHE A 612 -19.90 -0.06 21.84
CA PHE A 612 -20.90 0.96 21.63
C PHE A 612 -21.06 1.28 20.14
N VAL A 613 -22.19 1.90 19.80
CA VAL A 613 -22.38 2.47 18.47
C VAL A 613 -21.63 3.79 18.41
N LYS A 614 -20.59 3.82 17.58
CA LYS A 614 -19.72 4.98 17.41
C LYS A 614 -20.36 6.03 16.51
N SER A 615 -20.97 5.60 15.42
CA SER A 615 -21.71 6.46 14.49
C SER A 615 -22.82 5.73 13.75
N VAL A 616 -23.77 6.50 13.25
CA VAL A 616 -24.80 6.08 12.29
C VAL A 616 -24.82 7.10 11.16
N ALA A 617 -24.84 6.65 9.91
CA ALA A 617 -24.72 7.53 8.76
C ALA A 617 -25.54 7.08 7.56
N VAL A 618 -25.93 8.02 6.70
CA VAL A 618 -26.45 7.76 5.35
C VAL A 618 -25.32 8.00 4.37
N ASN A 619 -24.92 6.95 3.65
CA ASN A 619 -23.87 7.08 2.64
C ASN A 619 -24.41 7.81 1.39
N ARG A 620 -23.51 8.09 0.43
CA ARG A 620 -23.87 8.78 -0.82
C ARG A 620 -24.86 8.00 -1.68
N ASP A 621 -24.85 6.68 -1.60
CA ASP A 621 -25.76 5.79 -2.32
C ASP A 621 -27.14 5.71 -1.63
N GLY A 622 -27.36 6.48 -0.56
CA GLY A 622 -28.61 6.48 0.21
C GLY A 622 -28.75 5.29 1.17
N LEU A 623 -27.72 4.45 1.31
CA LEU A 623 -27.71 3.31 2.23
C LEU A 623 -27.35 3.77 3.63
N ASN A 624 -28.12 3.26 4.58
CA ASN A 624 -27.89 3.47 5.99
C ASN A 624 -26.75 2.58 6.50
N THR A 625 -25.89 3.16 7.34
CA THR A 625 -24.70 2.51 7.89
C THR A 625 -24.61 2.72 9.39
N ILE A 626 -24.01 1.76 10.09
CA ILE A 626 -23.75 1.79 11.53
C ILE A 626 -22.28 1.44 11.74
N GLU A 627 -21.53 2.28 12.46
CA GLU A 627 -20.17 1.99 12.91
C GLU A 627 -20.19 1.56 14.37
N ILE A 628 -19.63 0.38 14.65
CA ILE A 628 -19.52 -0.20 15.99
C ILE A 628 -18.05 -0.15 16.40
N GLU A 629 -17.78 0.44 17.57
CA GLU A 629 -16.46 0.42 18.19
C GLU A 629 -16.49 -0.55 19.37
N VAL A 630 -15.49 -1.44 19.42
CA VAL A 630 -15.23 -2.33 20.53
C VAL A 630 -13.86 -2.03 21.10
N ASN A 631 -13.79 -1.79 22.40
CA ASN A 631 -12.57 -1.62 23.16
C ASN A 631 -12.37 -2.83 24.06
N GLY A 632 -11.19 -3.41 24.00
CA GLY A 632 -10.77 -4.57 24.77
C GLY A 632 -9.77 -4.23 25.87
N ALA A 633 -9.62 -5.18 26.78
CA ALA A 633 -8.51 -5.23 27.70
C ALA A 633 -7.18 -5.34 26.93
N LYS A 634 -6.07 -5.01 27.61
CA LYS A 634 -4.74 -5.36 27.12
C LYS A 634 -4.60 -6.87 27.25
N LEU A 635 -4.76 -7.58 26.14
CA LEU A 635 -4.60 -9.03 26.14
C LEU A 635 -3.11 -9.36 26.33
N PRO A 636 -2.77 -10.38 27.15
CA PRO A 636 -1.40 -10.83 27.30
C PRO A 636 -0.91 -11.45 26.00
N ASN A 637 0.42 -11.45 25.79
CA ASN A 637 1.07 -12.13 24.66
C ASN A 637 0.53 -11.72 23.29
N GLN A 638 0.13 -10.44 23.13
CA GLN A 638 -0.30 -9.92 21.84
C GLN A 638 0.82 -10.01 20.81
N ALA A 639 0.52 -10.67 19.69
CA ALA A 639 1.41 -10.72 18.54
C ALA A 639 1.68 -9.30 18.02
N ASP A 640 2.89 -9.10 17.51
CA ASP A 640 3.19 -7.94 16.68
C ASP A 640 2.29 -7.96 15.43
N SER A 641 1.94 -6.78 14.96
CA SER A 641 1.10 -6.53 13.78
C SER A 641 1.47 -7.35 12.54
N LEU A 642 2.74 -7.72 12.39
CA LEU A 642 3.28 -8.53 11.29
C LEU A 642 2.95 -10.03 11.38
N PHE A 643 2.70 -10.57 12.57
CA PHE A 643 2.49 -12.01 12.80
C PHE A 643 1.01 -12.40 12.93
N GLY A 644 0.11 -11.48 12.62
CA GLY A 644 -1.33 -11.69 12.64
C GLY A 644 -2.02 -11.03 13.82
N LYS A 645 -3.36 -10.93 13.73
CA LYS A 645 -4.18 -10.22 14.70
C LYS A 645 -5.00 -11.23 15.50
N GLN A 646 -4.82 -11.21 16.81
CA GLN A 646 -5.37 -12.20 17.73
C GLN A 646 -6.86 -12.04 18.00
N ALA A 647 -7.43 -10.84 17.88
CA ALA A 647 -8.84 -10.58 18.13
C ALA A 647 -9.57 -10.02 16.90
N GLN A 648 -10.80 -10.48 16.71
CA GLN A 648 -11.66 -10.14 15.58
C GLN A 648 -13.10 -9.88 16.05
N LEU A 649 -13.72 -8.83 15.54
CA LEU A 649 -15.12 -8.47 15.72
C LEU A 649 -15.92 -8.87 14.48
N VAL A 650 -16.94 -9.69 14.66
CA VAL A 650 -17.87 -10.10 13.59
C VAL A 650 -19.27 -9.67 13.98
N VAL A 651 -19.89 -8.82 13.16
CA VAL A 651 -21.32 -8.49 13.32
C VAL A 651 -22.13 -9.59 12.68
N THR A 652 -22.94 -10.25 13.48
CA THR A 652 -23.71 -11.43 13.06
C THR A 652 -25.07 -11.04 12.53
N ASP A 653 -25.74 -10.06 13.16
CA ASP A 653 -27.04 -9.59 12.72
C ASP A 653 -27.39 -8.18 13.24
N ILE A 654 -28.31 -7.52 12.55
CA ILE A 654 -29.01 -6.32 13.02
C ILE A 654 -30.49 -6.57 12.84
N GLN A 655 -31.25 -6.50 13.92
CA GLN A 655 -32.66 -6.88 13.94
C GLN A 655 -33.57 -5.71 14.29
N THR A 656 -34.76 -5.73 13.71
CA THR A 656 -35.87 -4.86 14.06
C THR A 656 -36.63 -5.36 15.29
N ALA A 657 -37.55 -4.56 15.83
CA ALA A 657 -38.28 -4.89 17.07
C ALA A 657 -39.16 -6.17 16.97
N ASP A 658 -39.51 -6.59 15.76
CA ASP A 658 -40.22 -7.84 15.44
C ASP A 658 -39.26 -9.03 15.20
N GLY A 659 -37.94 -8.82 15.25
CA GLY A 659 -36.91 -9.84 15.02
C GLY A 659 -36.46 -9.99 13.57
N SER A 660 -36.94 -9.18 12.63
CA SER A 660 -36.52 -9.25 11.22
C SER A 660 -35.10 -8.69 11.02
N SER A 661 -34.24 -9.41 10.30
CA SER A 661 -32.89 -8.96 9.97
C SER A 661 -32.88 -7.86 8.91
N ILE A 662 -32.18 -6.77 9.19
CA ILE A 662 -31.94 -5.62 8.29
C ILE A 662 -30.46 -5.47 7.90
N LEU A 663 -29.60 -6.44 8.22
CA LEU A 663 -28.21 -6.46 7.77
C LEU A 663 -28.16 -6.79 6.26
N GLN A 664 -27.42 -6.00 5.48
CA GLN A 664 -27.24 -6.25 4.05
C GLN A 664 -26.32 -7.47 3.83
N GLN A 665 -26.66 -8.33 2.87
CA GLN A 665 -25.76 -9.36 2.38
C GLN A 665 -24.98 -8.81 1.18
N GLU A 666 -23.66 -8.88 1.27
CA GLU A 666 -22.74 -8.28 0.30
C GLU A 666 -21.72 -9.33 -0.12
N VAL A 667 -21.46 -9.41 -1.43
CA VAL A 667 -20.49 -10.35 -2.02
C VAL A 667 -19.18 -9.66 -2.42
N CYS A 668 -19.21 -8.34 -2.56
CA CYS A 668 -18.06 -7.50 -2.90
C CYS A 668 -18.23 -6.10 -2.27
N GLY A 669 -17.13 -5.35 -2.19
CA GLY A 669 -17.06 -4.00 -1.64
C GLY A 669 -16.06 -3.90 -0.49
N MET A 670 -15.61 -2.70 -0.16
CA MET A 670 -14.77 -2.50 1.04
C MET A 670 -15.60 -2.67 2.32
N ASN A 671 -14.99 -3.25 3.36
CA ASN A 671 -15.60 -3.46 4.68
C ASN A 671 -16.88 -4.30 4.62
N LEU A 672 -16.88 -5.41 3.87
CA LEU A 672 -18.04 -6.29 3.73
C LEU A 672 -18.64 -6.64 5.08
N ASN A 673 -19.97 -6.59 5.21
CA ASN A 673 -20.64 -6.86 6.49
C ASN A 673 -20.17 -8.16 7.17
N HIS A 674 -19.99 -9.24 6.40
CA HIS A 674 -19.60 -10.55 6.90
C HIS A 674 -18.10 -10.70 7.21
N GLU A 675 -17.23 -9.80 6.75
CA GLU A 675 -15.80 -9.86 7.04
C GLU A 675 -15.50 -9.41 8.49
N PRO A 676 -14.59 -10.09 9.20
CA PRO A 676 -14.21 -9.67 10.55
C PRO A 676 -13.47 -8.32 10.55
N ALA A 677 -13.87 -7.40 11.42
CA ALA A 677 -13.06 -6.25 11.78
C ALA A 677 -11.96 -6.70 12.74
N LYS A 678 -10.69 -6.50 12.35
CA LYS A 678 -9.55 -6.94 13.17
C LYS A 678 -9.19 -5.88 14.20
N PHE A 679 -8.83 -6.30 15.41
CA PHE A 679 -8.35 -5.37 16.44
C PHE A 679 -7.01 -4.74 16.05
N ASN A 680 -6.89 -3.44 16.27
CA ASN A 680 -5.64 -2.71 16.29
C ASN A 680 -5.33 -2.37 17.75
N MET A 681 -4.23 -2.93 18.28
CA MET A 681 -3.92 -2.92 19.71
C MET A 681 -5.06 -3.53 20.54
N ASN A 682 -5.92 -2.68 21.10
CA ASN A 682 -7.04 -3.05 21.95
C ASN A 682 -8.38 -2.51 21.45
N ALA A 683 -8.49 -2.04 20.22
CA ALA A 683 -9.77 -1.55 19.67
C ALA A 683 -10.06 -2.11 18.28
N ALA A 684 -11.34 -2.35 17.96
CA ALA A 684 -11.81 -2.69 16.62
C ALA A 684 -12.99 -1.79 16.24
N ASN A 685 -12.98 -1.34 14.98
CA ASN A 685 -14.10 -0.60 14.39
C ASN A 685 -14.70 -1.45 13.27
N LYS A 686 -16.03 -1.64 13.30
CA LYS A 686 -16.77 -2.33 12.25
C LYS A 686 -17.85 -1.41 11.70
N LEU A 687 -17.71 -1.03 10.44
CA LEU A 687 -18.79 -0.42 9.68
C LEU A 687 -19.67 -1.52 9.08
N VAL A 688 -20.97 -1.38 9.23
CA VAL A 688 -21.97 -2.26 8.61
C VAL A 688 -23.02 -1.47 7.84
N ARG A 689 -23.50 -2.04 6.73
CA ARG A 689 -24.53 -1.49 5.85
C ARG A 689 -25.87 -2.21 6.08
N LEU A 690 -26.95 -1.45 6.12
CA LEU A 690 -28.30 -1.98 6.23
C LEU A 690 -28.88 -2.28 4.83
N LYS A 691 -29.94 -3.09 4.81
CA LYS A 691 -30.71 -3.35 3.59
C LYS A 691 -31.25 -2.06 2.98
N GLU A 692 -31.32 -2.03 1.66
CA GLU A 692 -31.93 -0.91 0.94
C GLU A 692 -33.35 -0.64 1.45
N GLY A 693 -33.66 0.64 1.72
CA GLY A 693 -34.93 1.07 2.30
C GLY A 693 -35.11 0.80 3.81
N ALA A 694 -34.23 0.03 4.46
CA ALA A 694 -34.28 -0.16 5.91
C ALA A 694 -33.82 1.11 6.63
N SER A 695 -34.60 1.57 7.60
CA SER A 695 -34.30 2.78 8.38
C SER A 695 -33.50 2.42 9.64
N ILE A 696 -32.54 3.28 10.02
CA ILE A 696 -31.73 3.05 11.24
C ILE A 696 -32.63 3.05 12.50
N GLN A 697 -33.71 3.83 12.49
CA GLN A 697 -34.68 3.87 13.59
C GLN A 697 -35.41 2.52 13.79
N GLN A 698 -35.43 1.65 12.78
CA GLN A 698 -36.00 0.31 12.91
C GLN A 698 -35.06 -0.64 13.66
N ALA A 699 -33.75 -0.36 13.71
CA ALA A 699 -32.77 -1.20 14.38
C ALA A 699 -33.05 -1.24 15.91
N ALA A 700 -33.50 -2.38 16.40
CA ALA A 700 -33.79 -2.61 17.81
C ALA A 700 -32.61 -3.26 18.55
N SER A 701 -31.87 -4.14 17.88
CA SER A 701 -30.69 -4.80 18.44
C SER A 701 -29.60 -5.05 17.41
N ILE A 702 -28.35 -4.97 17.87
CA ILE A 702 -27.16 -5.40 17.12
C ILE A 702 -26.56 -6.59 17.85
N SER A 703 -26.40 -7.70 17.13
CA SER A 703 -25.73 -8.90 17.59
C SER A 703 -24.38 -9.02 16.91
N ALA A 704 -23.35 -9.31 17.70
CA ALA A 704 -22.01 -9.53 17.19
C ALA A 704 -21.24 -10.45 18.14
N ARG A 705 -20.13 -11.00 17.65
CA ARG A 705 -19.22 -11.81 18.44
C ARG A 705 -17.79 -11.31 18.31
N ILE A 706 -17.05 -11.42 19.41
CA ILE A 706 -15.62 -11.16 19.45
C ILE A 706 -14.94 -12.51 19.61
N ASN A 707 -14.06 -12.86 18.69
CA ASN A 707 -13.22 -14.05 18.80
C ASN A 707 -11.78 -13.58 19.03
N ALA A 708 -11.18 -13.98 20.14
CA ALA A 708 -9.81 -13.69 20.48
C ALA A 708 -9.02 -14.99 20.74
N THR A 709 -7.98 -15.23 19.96
CA THR A 709 -7.02 -16.31 20.19
C THR A 709 -5.91 -15.79 21.10
N ILE A 710 -5.85 -16.26 22.35
CA ILE A 710 -4.87 -15.80 23.33
C ILE A 710 -3.79 -16.86 23.51
N PRO A 711 -2.50 -16.55 23.27
CA PRO A 711 -1.40 -17.44 23.59
C PRO A 711 -1.23 -17.55 25.11
N THR A 712 -1.62 -18.69 25.67
CA THR A 712 -1.51 -18.98 27.11
C THR A 712 -0.14 -19.50 27.49
N LYS A 713 0.62 -20.03 26.52
CA LYS A 713 1.99 -20.45 26.70
C LYS A 713 2.87 -19.97 25.56
N THR A 714 3.97 -19.32 25.88
CA THR A 714 4.91 -18.81 24.88
C THR A 714 6.32 -19.31 25.14
N GLN A 715 7.12 -19.33 24.09
CA GLN A 715 8.54 -19.65 24.19
C GLN A 715 9.34 -18.60 23.42
N ALA A 716 10.33 -18.01 24.08
CA ALA A 716 11.31 -17.16 23.44
C ALA A 716 12.54 -17.99 23.05
N LEU A 717 12.89 -17.97 21.77
CA LEU A 717 14.08 -18.60 21.23
C LEU A 717 15.08 -17.52 20.87
N MET A 718 16.19 -17.44 21.61
CA MET A 718 17.27 -16.49 21.35
C MET A 718 18.38 -17.16 20.54
N LEU A 719 18.67 -16.60 19.38
CA LEU A 719 19.56 -17.15 18.37
C LEU A 719 20.70 -16.17 18.08
N PRO A 720 21.97 -16.60 18.15
CA PRO A 720 23.09 -15.75 17.75
C PRO A 720 23.14 -15.60 16.22
N VAL A 721 23.53 -14.41 15.75
CA VAL A 721 23.80 -14.10 14.34
C VAL A 721 25.27 -14.44 14.02
N PRO A 722 25.62 -14.91 12.80
CA PRO A 722 24.81 -15.00 11.57
C PRO A 722 23.76 -16.12 11.62
N LEU A 723 22.59 -15.82 11.03
CA LEU A 723 21.54 -16.79 10.75
C LEU A 723 21.26 -16.70 9.26
N THR A 724 21.40 -17.82 8.55
CA THR A 724 21.12 -17.94 7.12
C THR A 724 20.28 -19.19 6.90
N GLN A 725 19.17 -19.04 6.17
CA GLN A 725 18.23 -20.13 5.85
C GLN A 725 17.76 -20.94 7.07
N ALA A 726 17.50 -20.25 8.18
CA ALA A 726 17.06 -20.88 9.41
C ALA A 726 15.54 -21.02 9.41
N GLU A 727 15.03 -22.24 9.49
CA GLU A 727 13.60 -22.52 9.50
C GLU A 727 13.12 -22.93 10.88
N PHE A 728 11.94 -22.42 11.23
CA PHE A 728 11.27 -22.70 12.48
C PHE A 728 9.84 -23.06 12.18
N GLU A 729 9.46 -24.27 12.57
CA GLU A 729 8.06 -24.66 12.57
C GLU A 729 7.45 -24.42 13.95
N ASN A 730 6.18 -24.06 13.96
CA ASN A 730 5.36 -24.05 15.16
C ASN A 730 3.86 -24.03 14.82
N ALA A 731 3.09 -24.96 15.38
CA ALA A 731 1.62 -25.00 15.26
C ALA A 731 1.09 -24.88 13.82
N GLY A 732 1.73 -25.56 12.85
CA GLY A 732 1.34 -25.51 11.44
C GLY A 732 1.73 -24.21 10.72
N SER A 733 2.48 -23.32 11.36
CA SER A 733 3.17 -22.19 10.73
C SER A 733 4.65 -22.51 10.54
N THR A 734 5.24 -21.98 9.47
CA THR A 734 6.69 -22.02 9.23
C THR A 734 7.22 -20.61 9.08
N LEU A 735 8.24 -20.30 9.87
CA LEU A 735 9.02 -19.07 9.79
C LEU A 735 10.39 -19.41 9.21
N SER A 736 10.66 -18.94 7.99
CA SER A 736 11.96 -19.14 7.33
C SER A 736 12.73 -17.83 7.31
N ILE A 737 13.81 -17.73 8.08
CA ILE A 737 14.72 -16.57 8.11
C ILE A 737 15.74 -16.75 6.99
N SER A 738 15.62 -15.93 5.95
CA SER A 738 16.56 -15.94 4.83
C SER A 738 17.91 -15.34 5.24
N GLY A 739 17.92 -14.23 5.97
CA GLY A 739 19.18 -13.75 6.55
C GLY A 739 19.10 -12.47 7.38
N VAL A 740 20.26 -12.05 7.87
CA VAL A 740 20.41 -10.94 8.82
C VAL A 740 21.61 -10.08 8.41
N SER A 741 21.38 -8.88 7.91
CA SER A 741 22.45 -7.98 7.43
C SER A 741 22.12 -6.51 7.65
N GLY A 742 23.12 -5.71 8.00
CA GLY A 742 23.00 -4.24 8.02
C GLY A 742 21.92 -3.66 8.95
N GLY A 743 21.53 -4.37 10.01
CA GLY A 743 20.40 -3.97 10.87
C GLY A 743 19.04 -4.50 10.42
N ASN A 744 18.98 -5.31 9.36
CA ASN A 744 17.74 -5.89 8.83
C ASN A 744 17.67 -7.39 9.11
N VAL A 745 16.45 -7.88 9.31
CA VAL A 745 16.11 -9.31 9.34
C VAL A 745 15.16 -9.59 8.19
N SER A 746 15.54 -10.50 7.30
CA SER A 746 14.72 -10.95 6.18
C SER A 746 14.16 -12.33 6.48
N TYR A 747 12.84 -12.50 6.36
CA TYR A 747 12.14 -13.75 6.67
C TYR A 747 10.83 -13.89 5.88
N SER A 748 10.30 -15.10 5.79
CA SER A 748 8.97 -15.37 5.26
C SER A 748 8.15 -16.17 6.28
N LEU A 749 6.83 -15.99 6.24
CA LEU A 749 5.89 -16.71 7.11
C LEU A 749 4.86 -17.44 6.22
N SER A 750 4.75 -18.75 6.39
CA SER A 750 3.77 -19.61 5.72
C SER A 750 2.95 -20.41 6.74
N GLY A 751 1.84 -21.01 6.30
CA GLY A 751 0.98 -21.84 7.13
C GLY A 751 -0.08 -21.08 7.94
N GLU A 752 -0.56 -21.68 9.04
CA GLU A 752 -1.63 -21.10 9.85
C GLU A 752 -1.18 -19.83 10.59
N PRO A 753 -1.98 -18.75 10.64
CA PRO A 753 -1.58 -17.55 11.36
C PRO A 753 -1.61 -17.75 12.89
N GLY A 754 -0.63 -17.19 13.60
CA GLY A 754 -0.61 -17.14 15.07
C GLY A 754 0.33 -18.12 15.78
N GLY A 755 1.02 -19.02 15.06
CA GLY A 755 2.08 -19.85 15.65
C GLY A 755 3.30 -19.03 16.08
N PHE A 756 3.58 -17.92 15.40
CA PHE A 756 4.63 -16.97 15.78
C PHE A 756 3.99 -15.67 16.27
N LEU A 757 4.61 -15.01 17.24
CA LEU A 757 4.09 -13.79 17.87
C LEU A 757 4.95 -12.56 17.58
N ALA A 758 6.27 -12.69 17.52
CA ALA A 758 7.18 -11.58 17.24
C ALA A 758 8.58 -12.08 16.84
N ILE A 759 9.31 -11.22 16.11
CA ILE A 759 10.75 -11.30 15.91
C ILE A 759 11.37 -10.01 16.43
N ARG A 760 12.34 -10.12 17.33
CA ARG A 760 13.05 -8.98 17.92
C ARG A 760 14.55 -9.10 17.69
N ALA A 761 15.21 -7.99 17.43
CA ALA A 761 16.66 -7.93 17.32
C ALA A 761 17.29 -7.39 18.60
N LEU A 762 18.44 -7.94 18.99
CA LEU A 762 19.23 -7.49 20.12
C LEU A 762 20.68 -7.24 19.71
N ASN A 763 21.32 -6.26 20.34
CA ASN A 763 22.73 -5.96 20.15
C ASN A 763 23.65 -6.92 20.94
N LYS A 764 24.97 -6.71 20.86
CA LYS A 764 25.99 -7.52 21.57
C LYS A 764 25.85 -7.49 23.10
N ASP A 765 25.27 -6.43 23.66
CA ASP A 765 24.94 -6.30 25.09
C ASP A 765 23.62 -6.99 25.47
N LYS A 766 22.95 -7.67 24.54
CA LYS A 766 21.59 -8.24 24.69
C LYS A 766 20.53 -7.21 25.05
N LYS A 767 20.66 -5.99 24.52
CA LYS A 767 19.62 -4.95 24.61
C LYS A 767 18.79 -4.97 23.33
N TYR A 768 17.47 -4.83 23.48
CA TYR A 768 16.53 -4.77 22.38
C TYR A 768 16.80 -3.53 21.51
N LEU A 769 16.92 -3.75 20.20
CA LEU A 769 17.03 -2.68 19.23
C LEU A 769 15.63 -2.19 18.87
N ARG A 770 15.49 -0.88 18.64
CA ARG A 770 14.23 -0.30 18.18
C ARG A 770 13.91 -0.76 16.76
N SER A 771 12.71 -1.31 16.56
CA SER A 771 12.21 -1.66 15.23
C SER A 771 11.99 -0.41 14.37
N GLY A 772 12.26 -0.57 13.08
CA GLY A 772 12.14 0.45 12.04
C GLY A 772 11.00 0.12 11.07
N SER A 773 11.22 0.43 9.80
CA SER A 773 10.27 0.12 8.74
C SER A 773 10.24 -1.37 8.44
N SER A 774 9.11 -1.88 7.93
CA SER A 774 9.03 -3.21 7.36
C SER A 774 8.46 -3.14 5.96
N PHE A 775 9.02 -3.94 5.06
CA PHE A 775 8.59 -4.05 3.67
C PHE A 775 8.31 -5.52 3.37
N SER A 776 7.17 -5.79 2.73
CA SER A 776 6.79 -7.14 2.31
C SER A 776 6.64 -7.22 0.80
N PHE A 777 7.29 -8.19 0.16
CA PHE A 777 7.14 -8.48 -1.26
C PHE A 777 7.02 -10.00 -1.45
N SER A 778 5.96 -10.43 -2.16
CA SER A 778 5.70 -11.85 -2.47
C SER A 778 5.85 -12.82 -1.28
N GLY A 779 5.40 -12.41 -0.09
CA GLY A 779 5.48 -13.22 1.14
C GLY A 779 6.80 -13.14 1.92
N ALA A 780 7.85 -12.56 1.33
CA ALA A 780 9.09 -12.21 2.03
C ALA A 780 8.93 -10.85 2.74
N ILE A 781 9.35 -10.78 3.99
CA ILE A 781 9.31 -9.61 4.86
C ILE A 781 10.75 -9.23 5.20
N SER A 782 11.12 -7.98 4.94
CA SER A 782 12.34 -7.37 5.46
C SER A 782 11.98 -6.41 6.58
N HIS A 783 12.54 -6.62 7.77
CA HIS A 783 12.25 -5.83 8.96
C HIS A 783 13.53 -5.16 9.47
N GLU A 784 13.49 -3.83 9.54
CA GLU A 784 14.62 -3.00 9.93
C GLU A 784 14.71 -2.82 11.45
N PHE A 785 15.94 -2.74 11.98
CA PHE A 785 16.26 -2.44 13.36
C PHE A 785 17.39 -1.41 13.46
N SER A 786 17.27 -0.50 14.43
CA SER A 786 18.21 0.61 14.63
C SER A 786 19.51 0.14 15.33
N GLY A 787 20.45 -0.48 14.61
CA GLY A 787 21.79 -0.85 15.11
C GLY A 787 22.33 -2.17 14.57
N GLU A 788 23.47 -2.62 15.10
CA GLU A 788 24.07 -3.92 14.75
C GLU A 788 23.35 -5.07 15.48
N ILE A 789 22.77 -6.00 14.73
CA ILE A 789 22.07 -7.18 15.28
C ILE A 789 23.10 -8.26 15.64
N ALA A 790 23.15 -8.64 16.91
CA ALA A 790 23.97 -9.76 17.38
C ALA A 790 23.14 -10.99 17.74
N PHE A 791 21.88 -10.79 18.13
CA PHE A 791 20.94 -11.87 18.43
C PHE A 791 19.58 -11.57 17.84
N ILE A 792 18.88 -12.62 17.44
CA ILE A 792 17.46 -12.59 17.11
C ILE A 792 16.71 -13.36 18.18
N GLU A 793 15.60 -12.81 18.65
CA GLU A 793 14.67 -13.48 19.53
C GLU A 793 13.34 -13.70 18.81
N ILE A 794 13.00 -14.98 18.64
CA ILE A 794 11.74 -15.42 18.02
C ILE A 794 10.79 -15.83 19.13
N ILE A 795 9.58 -15.28 19.14
CA ILE A 795 8.55 -15.62 20.12
C ILE A 795 7.52 -16.55 19.47
N LYS A 796 7.39 -17.76 20.01
CA LYS A 796 6.45 -18.81 19.58
C LYS A 796 5.25 -18.89 20.52
N ALA A 797 4.06 -19.18 20.00
CA ALA A 797 2.89 -19.57 20.76
C ALA A 797 2.81 -21.10 20.85
N LEU A 798 3.06 -21.68 22.02
CA LEU A 798 3.04 -23.13 22.21
C LEU A 798 1.62 -23.67 22.43
N GLU A 799 0.82 -22.91 23.17
CA GLU A 799 -0.57 -23.23 23.47
C GLU A 799 -1.40 -21.96 23.32
N THR A 800 -2.60 -22.11 22.75
CA THR A 800 -3.55 -21.01 22.57
C THR A 800 -4.92 -21.41 23.10
N GLU A 801 -5.63 -20.43 23.66
CA GLU A 801 -7.02 -20.59 24.07
C GLU A 801 -7.91 -19.60 23.32
N GLN A 802 -9.14 -20.03 23.03
CA GLN A 802 -10.14 -19.20 22.37
C GLN A 802 -11.01 -18.50 23.42
N LEU A 803 -10.97 -17.17 23.41
CA LEU A 803 -11.89 -16.31 24.15
C LEU A 803 -12.96 -15.83 23.19
N THR A 804 -14.19 -16.30 23.37
CA THR A 804 -15.36 -15.83 22.60
C THR A 804 -16.28 -15.01 23.51
N SER A 805 -16.59 -13.78 23.09
CA SER A 805 -17.54 -12.91 23.78
C SER A 805 -18.71 -12.57 22.85
N GLU A 806 -19.91 -12.97 23.24
CA GLU A 806 -21.15 -12.61 22.54
C GLU A 806 -21.63 -11.24 23.02
N LEU A 807 -21.83 -10.33 22.08
CA LEU A 807 -22.26 -8.97 22.35
C LEU A 807 -23.66 -8.70 21.79
N MET A 808 -24.46 -8.01 22.59
CA MET A 808 -25.80 -7.58 22.21
C MET A 808 -26.01 -6.14 22.66
N ILE A 809 -26.12 -5.23 21.70
CA ILE A 809 -26.46 -3.84 21.94
C ILE A 809 -27.96 -3.68 21.74
N SER A 810 -28.67 -3.38 22.83
CA SER A 810 -30.10 -3.03 22.78
C SER A 810 -30.24 -1.52 22.54
N ASN A 811 -31.15 -1.13 21.64
CA ASN A 811 -31.39 0.27 21.27
C ASN A 811 -30.13 0.98 20.72
N PRO A 812 -29.63 0.56 19.53
CA PRO A 812 -28.40 1.09 18.93
C PRO A 812 -28.44 2.59 18.59
N MET A 813 -29.63 3.22 18.65
CA MET A 813 -29.80 4.66 18.46
C MET A 813 -29.25 5.50 19.62
N VAL A 814 -28.97 4.90 20.78
CA VAL A 814 -28.31 5.61 21.88
C VAL A 814 -26.83 5.70 21.60
N ILE A 815 -26.43 6.79 20.95
CA ILE A 815 -25.03 7.16 20.80
C ILE A 815 -24.57 7.71 22.16
N PHE A 816 -23.70 6.96 22.82
CA PHE A 816 -23.18 7.29 24.14
C PHE A 816 -22.13 8.40 24.02
N PRO A 817 -22.40 9.61 24.51
CA PRO A 817 -21.46 10.70 24.37
C PRO A 817 -20.33 10.62 25.39
N ALA A 818 -19.17 11.18 25.07
CA ALA A 818 -18.15 11.46 26.08
C ALA A 818 -18.62 12.55 27.07
N ASP A 819 -18.23 12.44 28.35
CA ASP A 819 -18.42 13.51 29.33
C ASP A 819 -17.69 14.78 28.84
N GLY A 820 -18.45 15.75 28.36
CA GLY A 820 -17.94 16.89 27.60
C GLY A 820 -17.98 18.23 28.32
N PHE A 821 -17.01 19.09 28.00
CA PHE A 821 -17.10 20.51 28.31
C PHE A 821 -18.24 21.14 27.51
N THR A 822 -19.11 21.88 28.20
CA THR A 822 -20.21 22.61 27.56
C THR A 822 -19.97 24.11 27.71
N PHE A 823 -20.29 24.88 26.68
CA PHE A 823 -20.11 26.33 26.66
C PHE A 823 -21.47 27.02 26.61
N LEU A 824 -21.57 28.25 27.14
CA LEU A 824 -22.74 29.06 26.85
C LEU A 824 -22.71 29.40 25.35
N PRO A 825 -23.83 29.21 24.62
CA PRO A 825 -23.89 29.58 23.22
C PRO A 825 -23.63 31.08 23.12
N LYS A 826 -22.65 31.46 22.30
CA LYS A 826 -22.47 32.85 21.90
C LYS A 826 -23.24 33.06 20.62
N GLU A 827 -24.12 34.06 20.58
CA GLU A 827 -24.82 34.38 19.36
C GLU A 827 -23.83 34.80 18.28
N PRO A 828 -23.94 34.28 17.04
CA PRO A 828 -23.14 34.75 15.92
C PRO A 828 -23.47 36.23 15.67
N GLU A 829 -22.44 37.07 15.69
CA GLU A 829 -22.57 38.51 15.45
C GLU A 829 -22.24 38.80 13.98
N ALA A 830 -23.01 39.70 13.36
CA ALA A 830 -22.67 40.24 12.05
C ALA A 830 -21.35 41.00 12.11
N TYR A 831 -20.61 41.01 11.00
CA TYR A 831 -19.34 41.72 10.91
C TYR A 831 -19.51 42.95 10.03
N SER A 832 -19.34 44.12 10.62
CA SER A 832 -19.48 45.40 9.92
C SER A 832 -18.29 45.66 8.98
N THR A 833 -18.54 46.41 7.91
CA THR A 833 -17.50 46.98 7.05
C THR A 833 -16.47 47.77 7.83
N GLU A 834 -16.90 48.54 8.84
CA GLU A 834 -15.98 49.28 9.70
C GLU A 834 -15.00 48.36 10.45
N GLN A 835 -15.44 47.19 10.91
CA GLN A 835 -14.57 46.20 11.56
C GLN A 835 -13.58 45.57 10.56
N TRP A 836 -14.00 45.38 9.31
CA TRP A 836 -13.15 44.89 8.22
C TRP A 836 -12.11 45.92 7.82
N ASP A 837 -12.49 47.19 7.69
CA ASP A 837 -11.55 48.29 7.43
C ASP A 837 -10.50 48.41 8.54
N LYS A 838 -10.91 48.27 9.81
CA LYS A 838 -9.98 48.20 10.96
C LYS A 838 -9.03 46.99 10.87
N LEU A 839 -9.50 45.86 10.34
CA LEU A 839 -8.67 44.67 10.12
C LEU A 839 -7.63 44.94 9.03
N LEU A 840 -8.03 45.53 7.91
CA LEU A 840 -7.15 45.92 6.80
C LEU A 840 -6.08 46.93 7.24
N ALA A 841 -6.47 47.94 8.04
CA ALA A 841 -5.53 48.89 8.60
C ALA A 841 -4.49 48.20 9.50
N PHE A 842 -4.91 47.21 10.30
CA PHE A 842 -4.01 46.44 11.15
C PHE A 842 -3.11 45.49 10.35
N SER A 843 -3.58 44.95 9.23
CA SER A 843 -2.82 43.99 8.42
C SER A 843 -1.61 44.61 7.74
N VAL A 844 -1.52 45.94 7.59
CA VAL A 844 -0.35 46.60 6.99
C VAL A 844 0.95 46.23 7.71
N ASP A 845 0.93 46.24 9.04
CA ASP A 845 2.09 45.94 9.88
C ASP A 845 2.12 44.49 10.38
N PHE A 846 1.14 43.68 10.00
CA PHE A 846 1.06 42.29 10.42
C PHE A 846 2.25 41.49 9.89
N LYS A 847 2.91 40.76 10.78
CA LYS A 847 3.88 39.73 10.43
C LYS A 847 3.51 38.50 11.26
N PRO A 848 3.16 37.35 10.65
CA PRO A 848 2.99 36.14 11.42
C PRO A 848 4.32 35.85 12.14
N ASP A 849 4.25 35.56 13.44
CA ASP A 849 5.43 35.28 14.26
C ASP A 849 6.27 34.17 13.59
N GLN A 850 7.54 34.48 13.30
CA GLN A 850 8.35 33.73 12.34
C GLN A 850 8.72 32.30 12.79
N GLU A 851 8.80 31.41 11.79
CA GLU A 851 9.48 30.10 11.78
C GLU A 851 8.95 28.97 12.67
N LYS A 852 7.63 28.71 12.64
CA LYS A 852 7.28 27.29 12.53
C LYS A 852 7.61 26.88 11.10
N ARG A 853 8.72 26.15 10.92
CA ARG A 853 8.96 25.44 9.66
C ARG A 853 7.68 24.69 9.34
N SER A 854 7.06 25.05 8.22
CA SER A 854 5.94 24.30 7.73
C SER A 854 6.44 22.88 7.46
N TRP A 855 5.64 21.88 7.77
CA TRP A 855 6.01 20.50 7.48
C TRP A 855 6.08 20.23 5.96
N TYR A 856 5.59 21.18 5.15
CA TYR A 856 5.69 21.22 3.70
C TYR A 856 7.01 21.80 3.16
N GLY A 857 7.95 22.19 4.04
CA GLY A 857 9.20 22.84 3.64
C GLY A 857 9.08 24.36 3.52
N ASP A 858 9.95 24.94 2.72
CA ASP A 858 9.95 26.38 2.44
C ASP A 858 8.94 26.71 1.32
N PRO A 859 8.24 27.87 1.39
CA PRO A 859 7.31 28.25 0.35
C PRO A 859 8.05 28.65 -0.93
N VAL A 860 7.68 28.06 -2.06
CA VAL A 860 8.27 28.38 -3.38
C VAL A 860 7.83 29.75 -3.91
N ALA A 861 6.69 30.26 -3.41
CA ALA A 861 6.19 31.59 -3.69
C ALA A 861 5.45 32.14 -2.47
N SER A 862 5.50 33.46 -2.30
CA SER A 862 4.68 34.18 -1.32
C SER A 862 4.23 35.51 -1.90
N SER A 863 3.05 35.97 -1.47
CA SER A 863 2.46 37.23 -1.89
C SER A 863 1.56 37.77 -0.81
N ARG A 864 1.49 39.10 -0.69
CA ARG A 864 0.52 39.75 0.20
C ARG A 864 -0.69 40.20 -0.62
N SER A 865 -1.87 39.74 -0.24
CA SER A 865 -3.13 40.09 -0.92
C SER A 865 -4.20 40.43 0.12
N GLY A 866 -4.58 41.71 0.16
CA GLY A 866 -5.48 42.22 1.20
C GLY A 866 -4.90 42.02 2.61
N PRO A 867 -5.68 41.45 3.56
CA PRO A 867 -5.20 41.19 4.91
C PRO A 867 -4.33 39.92 5.03
N VAL A 868 -4.12 39.19 3.93
CA VAL A 868 -3.50 37.85 3.92
C VAL A 868 -2.06 37.90 3.44
N ASP A 869 -1.19 37.23 4.19
CA ASP A 869 0.09 36.71 3.74
C ASP A 869 -0.13 35.30 3.17
N LEU A 870 -0.07 35.19 1.84
CA LEU A 870 -0.37 33.99 1.07
C LEU A 870 0.94 33.30 0.67
N LYS A 871 1.05 32.00 0.92
CA LYS A 871 2.21 31.18 0.57
C LYS A 871 1.80 29.98 -0.26
N LEU A 872 2.67 29.58 -1.18
CA LEU A 872 2.50 28.44 -2.08
C LEU A 872 3.59 27.40 -1.80
N TYR A 873 3.18 26.13 -1.70
CA TYR A 873 4.05 25.00 -1.46
C TYR A 873 3.90 23.95 -2.56
N ALA A 874 5.03 23.43 -3.03
CA ALA A 874 5.17 22.29 -3.92
C ALA A 874 4.15 22.21 -5.09
N PRO A 875 3.97 23.27 -5.90
CA PRO A 875 3.11 23.21 -7.07
C PRO A 875 3.74 22.29 -8.14
N GLN A 876 3.00 21.29 -8.60
CA GLN A 876 3.47 20.32 -9.59
C GLN A 876 2.34 19.79 -10.47
N VAL A 877 2.68 19.31 -11.67
CA VAL A 877 1.76 18.55 -12.52
C VAL A 877 1.99 17.06 -12.28
N LEU A 878 0.95 16.35 -11.86
CA LEU A 878 0.98 14.90 -11.62
C LEU A 878 0.16 14.18 -12.69
N ARG A 879 0.59 12.96 -13.07
CA ARG A 879 -0.23 12.06 -13.88
C ARG A 879 -1.25 11.36 -12.99
N ASN A 880 -2.54 11.61 -13.21
CA ASN A 880 -3.65 10.88 -12.57
C ASN A 880 -4.33 9.94 -13.59
N ILE A 881 -5.21 9.06 -13.11
CA ILE A 881 -5.97 8.09 -13.92
C ILE A 881 -6.78 8.78 -15.02
N ASP A 882 -7.30 9.98 -14.73
CA ASP A 882 -8.16 10.75 -15.62
C ASP A 882 -7.37 11.81 -16.44
N GLY A 883 -6.04 11.81 -16.36
CA GLY A 883 -5.16 12.77 -17.06
C GLY A 883 -4.24 13.56 -16.12
N PRO A 884 -3.53 14.57 -16.63
CA PRO A 884 -2.71 15.44 -15.80
C PRO A 884 -3.54 16.27 -14.81
N VAL A 885 -2.99 16.51 -13.62
CA VAL A 885 -3.60 17.35 -12.58
C VAL A 885 -2.55 18.29 -11.99
N VAL A 886 -2.89 19.56 -11.82
CA VAL A 886 -2.08 20.48 -11.00
C VAL A 886 -2.39 20.21 -9.54
N SER A 887 -1.38 19.82 -8.78
CA SER A 887 -1.43 19.71 -7.33
C SER A 887 -0.64 20.85 -6.70
N ALA A 888 -1.26 21.61 -5.79
CA ALA A 888 -0.60 22.70 -5.08
C ALA A 888 -1.21 22.91 -3.70
N LYS A 889 -0.44 23.46 -2.76
CA LYS A 889 -0.93 23.82 -1.43
C LYS A 889 -0.73 25.28 -1.11
N PHE A 890 -1.79 25.92 -0.64
CA PHE A 890 -1.81 27.31 -0.21
C PHE A 890 -1.85 27.38 1.32
N GLU A 891 -1.08 28.30 1.90
CA GLU A 891 -1.19 28.70 3.31
C GLU A 891 -1.54 30.18 3.38
N LEU A 892 -2.58 30.50 4.14
CA LEU A 892 -3.12 31.86 4.31
C LEU A 892 -2.89 32.27 5.76
N ASN A 893 -2.14 33.34 6.01
CA ASN A 893 -1.97 33.91 7.34
C ASN A 893 -2.51 35.34 7.39
N MET A 894 -3.31 35.68 8.39
CA MET A 894 -3.88 37.03 8.53
C MET A 894 -4.11 37.42 9.99
N PRO A 895 -4.27 38.70 10.34
CA PRO A 895 -4.64 39.09 11.70
C PRO A 895 -5.95 38.44 12.14
N TYR A 896 -6.11 38.27 13.45
CA TYR A 896 -7.30 37.62 13.99
C TYR A 896 -8.60 38.36 13.67
N ALA A 897 -9.53 37.66 13.01
CA ALA A 897 -10.88 38.12 12.77
C ALA A 897 -11.86 37.06 13.31
N ARG A 898 -12.63 37.39 14.35
CA ARG A 898 -13.47 36.41 15.04
C ARG A 898 -14.47 35.72 14.09
N ILE A 899 -14.97 36.46 13.10
CA ILE A 899 -15.95 35.95 12.14
C ILE A 899 -15.42 34.83 11.25
N LEU A 900 -14.10 34.74 11.05
CA LEU A 900 -13.46 33.75 10.18
C LEU A 900 -12.94 32.52 10.95
N ASP A 901 -12.84 32.61 12.29
CA ASP A 901 -12.25 31.56 13.12
C ASP A 901 -13.10 30.27 13.11
N GLU A 902 -12.48 29.17 12.69
CA GLU A 902 -13.07 27.84 12.49
C GLU A 902 -14.23 27.85 11.47
N LYS A 903 -14.17 28.73 10.46
CA LYS A 903 -15.13 28.83 9.35
C LYS A 903 -14.44 28.57 8.02
N SER A 904 -14.87 27.53 7.29
CA SER A 904 -14.24 27.18 6.01
C SER A 904 -14.98 27.66 4.75
N ASN A 905 -16.20 28.17 4.89
CA ASN A 905 -17.04 28.62 3.77
C ASN A 905 -17.02 30.14 3.54
N LEU A 906 -16.33 30.90 4.39
CA LEU A 906 -16.26 32.37 4.30
C LEU A 906 -15.02 32.88 3.57
N VAL A 907 -14.02 32.01 3.38
CA VAL A 907 -12.77 32.31 2.66
C VAL A 907 -12.57 31.26 1.59
N SER A 908 -12.25 31.67 0.37
CA SER A 908 -11.85 30.76 -0.70
C SER A 908 -10.67 31.32 -1.50
N VAL A 909 -9.86 30.40 -2.03
CA VAL A 909 -8.82 30.66 -3.01
C VAL A 909 -9.41 30.30 -4.38
N ARG A 910 -9.58 31.29 -5.24
CA ARG A 910 -10.04 31.10 -6.61
C ARG A 910 -8.86 31.20 -7.56
N VAL A 911 -8.45 30.08 -8.15
CA VAL A 911 -7.46 30.07 -9.22
C VAL A 911 -8.16 30.44 -10.53
N LYS A 912 -7.54 31.33 -11.32
CA LYS A 912 -8.07 31.77 -12.62
C LYS A 912 -7.15 31.38 -13.78
N GLU A 913 -5.84 31.42 -13.54
CA GLU A 913 -4.86 31.18 -14.60
C GLU A 913 -3.61 30.53 -14.02
N ILE A 914 -3.07 29.56 -14.77
CA ILE A 914 -1.79 28.90 -14.51
C ILE A 914 -0.92 29.08 -15.76
N LEU A 915 0.27 29.64 -15.58
CA LEU A 915 1.27 29.81 -16.63
C LEU A 915 2.38 28.79 -16.45
N PHE A 916 2.71 28.08 -17.53
CA PHE A 916 3.77 27.07 -17.58
C PHE A 916 5.06 27.62 -18.18
N ASP A 917 6.16 26.87 -18.03
CA ASP A 917 7.51 27.28 -18.44
C ASP A 917 7.72 27.38 -19.95
N ASP A 918 6.88 26.72 -20.74
CA ASP A 918 6.81 26.86 -22.19
C ASP A 918 5.95 28.04 -22.67
N GLY A 919 5.38 28.82 -21.74
CA GLY A 919 4.50 29.94 -22.02
C GLY A 919 3.03 29.58 -22.23
N ASN A 920 2.66 28.30 -22.16
CA ASN A 920 1.26 27.89 -22.23
C ASN A 920 0.48 28.38 -21.01
N ARG A 921 -0.78 28.74 -21.24
CA ARG A 921 -1.70 29.23 -20.22
C ARG A 921 -2.89 28.30 -20.12
N TYR A 922 -3.18 27.87 -18.91
CA TYR A 922 -4.39 27.16 -18.58
C TYR A 922 -5.33 28.10 -17.82
N THR A 923 -6.51 28.36 -18.37
CA THR A 923 -7.51 29.27 -17.81
C THR A 923 -8.74 28.49 -17.39
N GLU A 924 -8.86 28.23 -16.09
CA GLU A 924 -10.03 27.60 -15.49
C GLU A 924 -10.33 28.33 -14.18
N GLN A 925 -11.61 28.59 -13.93
CA GLN A 925 -12.05 29.10 -12.63
C GLN A 925 -12.31 27.93 -11.69
N SER A 926 -11.37 27.69 -10.79
CA SER A 926 -11.54 26.72 -9.70
C SER A 926 -11.53 27.45 -8.36
N GLU A 927 -12.51 27.17 -7.52
CA GLU A 927 -12.66 27.82 -6.21
C GLU A 927 -12.53 26.79 -5.09
N HIS A 928 -11.62 27.07 -4.16
CA HIS A 928 -11.21 26.15 -3.10
C HIS A 928 -11.45 26.80 -1.74
N PRO A 929 -12.40 26.32 -0.93
CA PRO A 929 -12.70 26.88 0.39
C PRO A 929 -11.53 26.69 1.37
N VAL A 930 -11.33 27.64 2.28
CA VAL A 930 -10.23 27.63 3.26
C VAL A 930 -10.77 27.73 4.68
N ALA A 931 -10.48 26.71 5.49
CA ALA A 931 -10.74 26.73 6.93
C ALA A 931 -9.69 27.57 7.65
N MET A 932 -10.06 28.74 8.16
CA MET A 932 -9.17 29.57 8.97
C MET A 932 -9.25 29.14 10.43
N SER A 933 -8.13 29.00 11.11
CA SER A 933 -8.03 28.68 12.54
C SER A 933 -6.99 29.56 13.21
N PHE A 934 -7.21 29.98 14.44
CA PHE A 934 -6.22 30.82 15.11
C PHE A 934 -4.94 30.06 15.52
N ILE A 935 -3.81 30.76 15.51
CA ILE A 935 -2.50 30.32 15.97
C ILE A 935 -1.98 31.32 17.03
N GLY A 936 -1.53 30.79 18.19
CA GLY A 936 -0.89 31.58 19.26
C GLY A 936 -1.08 30.97 20.67
N PHE A 937 -0.60 31.68 21.71
CA PHE A 937 -0.64 31.20 23.11
C PHE A 937 -2.00 31.46 23.78
N GLY A 938 -2.71 30.39 24.17
CA GLY A 938 -3.89 30.50 25.03
C GLY A 938 -4.78 29.26 25.03
N ASN A 939 -5.41 28.97 26.17
CA ASN A 939 -6.47 27.97 26.28
C ASN A 939 -7.74 28.59 25.64
N LYS A 940 -8.38 27.96 24.63
CA LYS A 940 -9.51 28.51 23.85
C LYS A 940 -10.58 29.21 24.71
N ALA A 941 -10.87 28.63 25.88
CA ALA A 941 -11.84 29.17 26.84
C ALA A 941 -11.49 30.55 27.41
N ARG A 942 -10.20 30.90 27.57
CA ARG A 942 -9.76 32.23 28.07
C ARG A 942 -9.70 33.30 26.99
N VAL A 943 -9.62 32.89 25.72
CA VAL A 943 -9.49 33.77 24.55
C VAL A 943 -10.87 34.30 24.13
N ALA A 944 -11.93 33.52 24.33
CA ALA A 944 -13.30 33.86 23.93
C ALA A 944 -13.88 35.13 24.57
N GLU A 945 -13.40 35.50 25.77
CA GLU A 945 -13.90 36.66 26.53
C GLU A 945 -13.14 37.96 26.25
N LEU A 946 -12.01 37.91 25.54
CA LEU A 946 -11.22 39.10 25.26
C LEU A 946 -11.79 39.91 24.09
N PRO A 947 -11.70 41.25 24.12
CA PRO A 947 -11.98 42.10 22.96
C PRO A 947 -11.12 41.71 21.76
N GLU A 948 -11.69 41.74 20.55
CA GLU A 948 -11.01 41.30 19.33
C GLU A 948 -9.73 42.11 19.06
N GLU A 949 -9.69 43.39 19.42
CA GLU A 949 -8.52 44.25 19.26
C GLU A 949 -7.34 43.78 20.12
N ARG A 950 -7.61 43.15 21.28
CA ARG A 950 -6.55 42.52 22.10
C ARG A 950 -6.12 41.19 21.51
N LEU A 951 -7.05 40.43 20.94
CA LEU A 951 -6.76 39.15 20.31
C LEU A 951 -5.86 39.34 19.08
N ARG A 952 -6.15 40.32 18.22
CA ARG A 952 -5.35 40.67 17.03
C ARG A 952 -3.87 40.94 17.31
N LYS A 953 -3.52 41.34 18.53
CA LYS A 953 -2.13 41.61 18.94
C LYS A 953 -1.37 40.37 19.40
N ASN A 954 -2.09 39.30 19.78
CA ASN A 954 -1.52 38.13 20.46
C ASN A 954 -1.69 36.83 19.66
N ILE A 955 -2.66 36.78 18.75
CA ILE A 955 -2.99 35.63 17.91
C ILE A 955 -3.28 36.09 16.48
N TYR A 956 -3.14 35.17 15.53
CA TYR A 956 -3.46 35.38 14.11
C TYR A 956 -4.24 34.19 13.58
N LEU A 957 -4.89 34.31 12.42
CA LEU A 957 -5.55 33.19 11.73
C LEU A 957 -4.61 32.59 10.70
N SER A 958 -4.58 31.27 10.63
CA SER A 958 -3.90 30.48 9.62
C SER A 958 -4.88 29.46 9.01
N GLY A 959 -4.84 29.28 7.71
CA GLY A 959 -5.62 28.27 7.00
C GLY A 959 -4.83 27.69 5.84
N THR A 960 -5.12 26.45 5.47
CA THR A 960 -4.50 25.80 4.31
C THR A 960 -5.54 25.33 3.31
N ALA A 961 -5.23 25.42 2.03
CA ALA A 961 -6.05 24.90 0.95
C ALA A 961 -5.23 23.98 0.05
N ASP A 962 -5.70 22.76 -0.13
CA ASP A 962 -5.17 21.80 -1.09
C ASP A 962 -5.93 21.95 -2.40
N ILE A 963 -5.19 22.14 -3.49
CA ILE A 963 -5.73 22.42 -4.81
C ILE A 963 -5.33 21.28 -5.74
N GLU A 964 -6.35 20.65 -6.32
CA GLU A 964 -6.23 19.71 -7.44
C GLU A 964 -7.07 20.26 -8.60
N ILE A 965 -6.41 20.63 -9.70
CA ILE A 965 -7.07 21.17 -10.90
C ILE A 965 -6.77 20.22 -12.06
N PRO A 966 -7.76 19.46 -12.57
CA PRO A 966 -7.55 18.60 -13.72
C PRO A 966 -7.18 19.45 -14.93
N LEU A 967 -6.26 18.97 -15.75
CA LEU A 967 -5.84 19.64 -16.97
C LEU A 967 -6.37 18.87 -18.18
N GLU A 968 -6.97 19.57 -19.13
CA GLU A 968 -7.39 18.99 -20.41
C GLU A 968 -6.17 18.85 -21.34
N GLY A 969 -5.63 17.63 -21.49
CA GLY A 969 -4.59 17.30 -22.47
C GLY A 969 -3.29 16.77 -21.87
N GLU A 970 -2.74 15.68 -22.42
CA GLU A 970 -1.48 15.09 -21.93
C GLU A 970 -0.27 16.01 -22.14
N GLU A 971 -0.37 17.03 -22.98
CA GLU A 971 0.71 17.98 -23.24
C GLU A 971 1.17 18.72 -22.00
N TYR A 972 0.39 18.77 -20.91
CA TYR A 972 0.81 19.43 -19.66
C TYR A 972 1.68 18.55 -18.76
N LEU A 973 1.81 17.26 -19.06
CA LEU A 973 2.70 16.38 -18.32
C LEU A 973 4.14 16.88 -18.43
N ASP A 974 4.88 16.79 -17.32
CA ASP A 974 6.26 17.26 -17.17
C ASP A 974 6.48 18.77 -17.29
N LYS A 975 5.43 19.57 -17.50
CA LYS A 975 5.54 21.04 -17.50
C LYS A 975 5.72 21.59 -16.10
N ARG A 976 6.56 22.63 -15.98
CA ARG A 976 6.76 23.33 -14.72
C ARG A 976 5.83 24.54 -14.64
N ILE A 977 5.26 24.74 -13.46
CA ILE A 977 4.40 25.89 -13.19
C ILE A 977 5.28 27.10 -12.89
N LEU A 978 5.13 28.18 -13.66
CA LEU A 978 5.84 29.44 -13.44
C LEU A 978 5.05 30.43 -12.59
N LEU A 979 3.73 30.50 -12.77
CA LEU A 979 2.90 31.50 -12.12
C LEU A 979 1.48 30.95 -11.94
N ILE A 980 0.95 31.14 -10.73
CA ILE A 980 -0.47 30.94 -10.44
C ILE A 980 -1.10 32.31 -10.15
N VAL A 981 -2.16 32.65 -10.86
CA VAL A 981 -2.93 33.89 -10.71
C VAL A 981 -4.35 33.56 -10.26
N GLY A 982 -4.86 34.34 -9.31
CA GLY A 982 -6.19 34.12 -8.78
C GLY A 982 -6.70 35.26 -7.90
N GLU A 983 -7.72 34.94 -7.11
CA GLU A 983 -8.39 35.83 -6.18
C GLU A 983 -8.59 35.15 -4.82
N LEU A 984 -8.34 35.89 -3.74
CA LEU A 984 -8.87 35.56 -2.42
C LEU A 984 -10.26 36.17 -2.31
N VAL A 985 -11.26 35.33 -2.02
CA VAL A 985 -12.66 35.76 -1.90
C VAL A 985 -13.09 35.60 -0.44
N PHE A 986 -13.54 36.70 0.15
CA PHE A 986 -14.09 36.75 1.50
C PHE A 986 -15.58 37.06 1.43
N ASN A 987 -16.41 36.13 1.88
CA ASN A 987 -17.86 36.32 1.96
C ASN A 987 -18.22 36.63 3.42
N ILE A 988 -18.29 37.91 3.77
CA ILE A 988 -18.47 38.34 5.16
C ILE A 988 -19.96 38.62 5.44
N PRO A 989 -20.58 37.95 6.43
CA PRO A 989 -21.98 38.18 6.76
C PRO A 989 -22.16 39.55 7.45
N THR A 990 -22.93 40.43 6.82
CA THR A 990 -23.24 41.78 7.33
C THR A 990 -24.58 41.84 8.06
N ALA A 991 -25.43 40.82 7.88
CA ALA A 991 -26.62 40.57 8.68
C ALA A 991 -26.78 39.06 8.88
N ILE A 992 -27.19 38.64 10.09
CA ILE A 992 -27.33 37.22 10.47
C ILE A 992 -28.73 36.96 11.01
N LYS A 993 -29.35 35.87 10.53
CA LYS A 993 -30.58 35.29 11.08
C LYS A 993 -30.30 33.93 11.70
N THR A 994 -30.73 33.75 12.93
CA THR A 994 -30.58 32.48 13.66
C THR A 994 -31.90 31.70 13.63
N MET A 995 -31.79 30.38 13.44
CA MET A 995 -32.89 29.42 13.49
C MET A 995 -32.53 28.28 14.44
N ASP A 996 -33.49 27.91 15.29
CA ASP A 996 -33.34 26.85 16.27
C ASP A 996 -34.20 25.66 15.90
N PHE A 997 -33.60 24.47 15.88
CA PHE A 997 -34.25 23.19 15.63
C PHE A 997 -34.11 22.32 16.87
N SER A 998 -35.24 21.96 17.49
CA SER A 998 -35.28 21.25 18.78
C SER A 998 -35.03 19.74 18.69
N GLU A 999 -34.91 19.20 17.48
CA GLU A 999 -34.73 17.78 17.24
C GLU A 999 -33.64 17.58 16.18
N ILE A 1000 -32.69 16.71 16.48
CA ILE A 1000 -31.65 16.25 15.54
C ILE A 1000 -31.92 14.79 15.23
N GLU A 1001 -32.21 14.48 13.96
CA GLU A 1001 -32.46 13.12 13.49
C GLU A 1001 -31.71 12.87 12.19
N LEU A 1002 -31.13 11.68 12.03
CA LEU A 1002 -30.46 11.27 10.80
C LEU A 1002 -31.44 11.25 9.62
N GLY A 1003 -31.02 11.75 8.46
CA GLY A 1003 -31.83 11.91 7.25
C GLY A 1003 -32.81 13.08 7.28
N LYS A 1004 -32.94 13.78 8.43
CA LYS A 1004 -33.84 14.93 8.54
C LYS A 1004 -33.30 16.11 7.75
N ASN A 1005 -34.17 16.64 6.91
CA ASN A 1005 -33.91 17.80 6.07
C ASN A 1005 -34.48 19.07 6.73
N TYR A 1006 -33.64 20.07 6.95
CA TYR A 1006 -34.02 21.38 7.47
C TYR A 1006 -33.95 22.41 6.34
N GLN A 1007 -35.11 22.96 5.98
CA GLN A 1007 -35.18 24.08 5.05
C GLN A 1007 -34.74 25.35 5.78
N LEU A 1008 -33.66 25.98 5.34
CA LEU A 1008 -33.12 27.18 5.97
C LEU A 1008 -33.64 28.45 5.28
N ASN A 1009 -33.69 28.44 3.94
CA ASN A 1009 -34.34 29.45 3.10
C ASN A 1009 -34.75 28.81 1.76
N ASP A 1010 -35.15 29.58 0.75
CA ASP A 1010 -35.61 29.03 -0.53
C ASP A 1010 -34.54 28.27 -1.33
N VAL A 1011 -33.26 28.47 -1.01
CA VAL A 1011 -32.11 27.99 -1.82
C VAL A 1011 -31.21 27.02 -1.06
N LEU A 1012 -31.17 27.09 0.28
CA LEU A 1012 -30.30 26.30 1.13
C LEU A 1012 -31.12 25.36 2.03
N ARG A 1013 -30.81 24.07 1.90
CA ARG A 1013 -31.29 23.00 2.76
C ARG A 1013 -30.10 22.29 3.39
N ILE A 1014 -30.26 21.82 4.62
CA ILE A 1014 -29.27 20.97 5.27
C ILE A 1014 -29.89 19.64 5.66
N GLU A 1015 -29.12 18.57 5.58
CA GLU A 1015 -29.54 17.21 5.88
C GLU A 1015 -28.53 16.57 6.83
N VAL A 1016 -29.01 15.95 7.91
CA VAL A 1016 -28.12 15.22 8.83
C VAL A 1016 -27.74 13.90 8.20
N ILE A 1017 -26.47 13.73 7.86
CA ILE A 1017 -25.98 12.52 7.17
C ILE A 1017 -25.15 11.61 8.05
N GLU A 1018 -24.67 12.11 9.20
CA GLU A 1018 -24.00 11.29 10.20
C GLU A 1018 -24.29 11.85 11.59
N LEU A 1019 -24.57 10.95 12.53
CA LEU A 1019 -24.54 11.21 13.96
C LEU A 1019 -23.49 10.29 14.58
N SER A 1020 -22.55 10.85 15.31
CA SER A 1020 -21.50 10.09 15.99
C SER A 1020 -21.35 10.50 17.45
N SER A 1021 -20.62 9.68 18.21
CA SER A 1021 -20.34 9.94 19.63
C SER A 1021 -19.47 11.18 19.86
N THR A 1022 -18.83 11.68 18.80
CA THR A 1022 -17.89 12.81 18.82
C THR A 1022 -18.27 13.91 17.84
N GLY A 1023 -19.40 13.82 17.16
CA GLY A 1023 -19.79 14.83 16.18
C GLY A 1023 -21.07 14.55 15.39
N ILE A 1024 -21.38 15.47 14.50
CA ILE A 1024 -22.47 15.40 13.52
C ILE A 1024 -21.94 15.88 12.18
N SER A 1025 -22.35 15.21 11.10
CA SER A 1025 -22.09 15.68 9.75
C SER A 1025 -23.40 16.02 9.05
N LEU A 1026 -23.41 17.17 8.40
CA LEU A 1026 -24.55 17.70 7.69
C LEU A 1026 -24.20 17.89 6.22
N ALA A 1027 -24.96 17.29 5.33
CA ALA A 1027 -24.91 17.67 3.94
C ALA A 1027 -25.63 19.00 3.70
N THR A 1028 -25.04 19.85 2.88
CA THR A 1028 -25.67 21.07 2.40
C THR A 1028 -26.11 20.89 0.95
N HIS A 1029 -27.33 21.33 0.66
CA HIS A 1029 -27.92 21.37 -0.67
C HIS A 1029 -28.21 22.84 -0.99
N GLY A 1030 -27.43 23.44 -1.90
CA GLY A 1030 -27.46 24.88 -2.19
C GLY A 1030 -26.09 25.55 -1.99
N ASP A 1031 -26.07 26.88 -1.88
CA ASP A 1031 -24.84 27.66 -1.62
C ASP A 1031 -24.45 27.58 -0.13
N PRO A 1032 -23.40 26.83 0.25
CA PRO A 1032 -22.99 26.70 1.65
C PRO A 1032 -22.45 28.01 2.23
N SER A 1033 -22.10 29.02 1.42
CA SER A 1033 -21.61 30.32 1.91
C SER A 1033 -22.69 31.13 2.65
N ALA A 1034 -23.97 30.77 2.50
CA ALA A 1034 -25.05 31.37 3.29
C ALA A 1034 -25.04 30.89 4.77
N LEU A 1035 -24.33 29.81 5.11
CA LEU A 1035 -24.26 29.26 6.46
C LEU A 1035 -23.16 29.97 7.30
N ALA A 1036 -23.50 31.00 8.07
CA ALA A 1036 -22.54 31.75 8.88
C ALA A 1036 -22.05 30.95 10.12
N ALA A 1037 -22.95 30.20 10.77
CA ALA A 1037 -22.56 29.33 11.88
C ALA A 1037 -23.49 28.14 12.07
N LEU A 1038 -22.92 27.09 12.63
CA LEU A 1038 -23.63 25.93 13.15
C LEU A 1038 -23.26 25.77 14.62
N GLN A 1039 -24.24 25.50 15.46
CA GLN A 1039 -24.05 25.21 16.88
C GLN A 1039 -24.86 23.99 17.26
N VAL A 1040 -24.23 23.03 17.93
CA VAL A 1040 -24.89 21.83 18.45
C VAL A 1040 -25.08 21.98 19.94
N LEU A 1041 -26.34 21.88 20.37
CA LEU A 1041 -26.80 22.23 21.70
C LEU A 1041 -27.30 21.00 22.46
N ASN A 1042 -27.10 21.01 23.77
CA ASN A 1042 -27.64 19.99 24.68
C ASN A 1042 -29.00 20.39 25.28
N GLU A 1043 -29.55 19.51 26.12
CA GLU A 1043 -30.83 19.71 26.83
C GLU A 1043 -30.87 20.99 27.70
N LYS A 1044 -29.70 21.53 28.10
CA LYS A 1044 -29.57 22.75 28.90
C LYS A 1044 -29.29 23.98 28.03
N ASN A 1045 -29.48 23.89 26.72
CA ASN A 1045 -29.17 24.93 25.74
C ASN A 1045 -27.70 25.41 25.81
N ARG A 1046 -26.76 24.47 26.04
CA ARG A 1046 -25.32 24.75 26.03
C ARG A 1046 -24.67 24.11 24.81
N MET A 1047 -23.70 24.80 24.20
CA MET A 1047 -22.93 24.27 23.08
C MET A 1047 -22.06 23.10 23.54
N LEU A 1048 -22.03 22.06 22.72
CA LEU A 1048 -21.31 20.81 22.99
C LEU A 1048 -19.90 20.77 22.36
N GLY A 1049 -19.57 21.76 21.54
CA GLY A 1049 -18.30 21.82 20.81
C GLY A 1049 -18.09 23.18 20.15
N SER A 1050 -17.08 23.29 19.30
CA SER A 1050 -16.85 24.42 18.40
C SER A 1050 -16.25 23.94 17.08
N GLY A 1051 -16.39 24.76 16.05
CA GLY A 1051 -15.80 24.54 14.74
C GLY A 1051 -16.69 23.72 13.81
N VAL A 1052 -16.80 24.19 12.56
CA VAL A 1052 -17.44 23.46 11.47
C VAL A 1052 -16.40 23.32 10.37
N ASN A 1053 -16.09 22.09 10.00
CA ASN A 1053 -15.28 21.84 8.83
C ASN A 1053 -16.19 21.50 7.65
N PHE A 1054 -16.17 22.31 6.60
CA PHE A 1054 -16.82 21.97 5.34
C PHE A 1054 -15.83 21.28 4.42
N THR A 1055 -16.16 20.05 4.04
CA THR A 1055 -15.46 19.32 3.00
C THR A 1055 -16.36 19.16 1.79
N LYS A 1056 -15.82 19.34 0.59
CA LYS A 1056 -16.51 18.89 -0.62
C LYS A 1056 -16.51 17.36 -0.56
N GLU A 1057 -17.67 16.73 -0.70
CA GLU A 1057 -17.75 15.27 -0.76
C GLU A 1057 -17.10 14.82 -2.08
N GLN A 1058 -15.80 14.56 -2.06
CA GLN A 1058 -15.08 14.07 -3.24
C GLN A 1058 -15.66 12.71 -3.65
N LYS A 1059 -15.79 12.48 -4.97
CA LYS A 1059 -16.11 11.14 -5.49
C LYS A 1059 -15.08 10.16 -4.92
N ARG A 1060 -15.50 8.97 -4.47
CA ARG A 1060 -14.54 7.87 -4.29
C ARG A 1060 -13.90 7.62 -5.65
N TYR A 1061 -12.62 7.96 -5.79
CA TYR A 1061 -11.81 7.65 -6.96
C TYR A 1061 -11.99 6.16 -7.30
N GLY A 1062 -12.40 5.86 -8.53
CA GLY A 1062 -12.49 4.47 -9.02
C GLY A 1062 -13.89 3.91 -9.29
N VAL A 1063 -14.98 4.67 -9.16
CA VAL A 1063 -16.26 4.27 -9.77
C VAL A 1063 -16.52 5.19 -10.95
N LYS A 1064 -16.12 4.75 -12.17
CA LYS A 1064 -16.67 5.38 -13.38
C LYS A 1064 -18.19 5.20 -13.29
N PRO A 1065 -19.00 6.24 -13.57
CA PRO A 1065 -20.43 6.05 -13.72
C PRO A 1065 -20.62 5.06 -14.87
N ASN A 1066 -20.84 3.80 -14.54
CA ASN A 1066 -21.39 2.83 -15.47
C ASN A 1066 -22.82 3.30 -15.67
N TYR A 1067 -23.05 4.17 -16.66
CA TYR A 1067 -24.25 4.30 -17.50
C TYR A 1067 -24.15 5.62 -18.26
N ALA A 1068 -24.08 5.50 -19.59
CA ALA A 1068 -24.06 6.63 -20.49
C ALA A 1068 -25.36 7.44 -20.35
N GLY A 1069 -25.30 8.64 -19.78
CA GLY A 1069 -26.35 9.65 -19.89
C GLY A 1069 -26.98 10.18 -18.60
N GLU A 1070 -26.62 9.68 -17.42
CA GLU A 1070 -27.11 10.30 -16.18
C GLU A 1070 -26.32 11.58 -15.86
N ALA A 1071 -27.04 12.70 -15.73
CA ALA A 1071 -26.46 13.97 -15.34
C ALA A 1071 -25.71 13.80 -14.02
N GLU A 1072 -24.50 14.38 -13.92
CA GLU A 1072 -23.72 14.27 -12.70
C GLU A 1072 -24.53 14.76 -11.49
N PRO A 1073 -24.62 13.97 -10.40
CA PRO A 1073 -25.30 14.44 -9.21
C PRO A 1073 -24.60 15.71 -8.71
N PRO A 1074 -25.36 16.73 -8.25
CA PRO A 1074 -24.80 18.00 -7.84
C PRO A 1074 -23.76 17.83 -6.74
N VAL A 1075 -22.75 18.70 -6.73
CA VAL A 1075 -21.72 18.73 -5.69
C VAL A 1075 -22.38 18.91 -4.32
N ARG A 1076 -22.13 17.97 -3.41
CA ARG A 1076 -22.56 18.01 -2.01
C ARG A 1076 -21.40 18.50 -1.14
N TYR A 1077 -21.63 19.51 -0.30
CA TYR A 1077 -20.67 19.87 0.75
C TYR A 1077 -21.13 19.30 2.09
N VAL A 1078 -20.20 18.70 2.83
CA VAL A 1078 -20.42 18.10 4.14
C VAL A 1078 -19.83 19.00 5.20
N ALA A 1079 -20.68 19.53 6.07
CA ALA A 1079 -20.31 20.27 7.27
C ALA A 1079 -20.18 19.30 8.46
N SER A 1080 -18.96 19.04 8.91
CA SER A 1080 -18.68 18.21 10.08
C SER A 1080 -18.44 19.08 11.31
N TYR A 1081 -19.19 18.82 12.38
CA TYR A 1081 -19.09 19.51 13.67
C TYR A 1081 -18.71 18.51 14.75
N HIS A 1082 -17.59 18.76 15.43
CA HIS A 1082 -17.13 17.91 16.52
C HIS A 1082 -17.64 18.41 17.86
N TYR A 1083 -18.14 17.49 18.69
CA TYR A 1083 -18.69 17.82 19.99
C TYR A 1083 -18.47 16.71 21.03
N ASN A 1084 -18.63 17.07 22.30
CA ASN A 1084 -18.68 16.12 23.41
C ASN A 1084 -19.98 16.32 24.20
N GLY A 1085 -20.78 15.26 24.32
CA GLY A 1085 -22.07 15.27 25.03
C GLY A 1085 -23.24 14.95 24.10
N ARG A 1086 -24.45 14.83 24.67
CA ARG A 1086 -25.66 14.47 23.91
C ARG A 1086 -26.19 15.67 23.13
N ALA A 1087 -26.10 15.60 21.80
CA ALA A 1087 -26.74 16.56 20.91
C ALA A 1087 -28.26 16.40 20.94
N VAL A 1088 -28.98 17.51 21.15
CA VAL A 1088 -30.44 17.53 21.22
C VAL A 1088 -31.04 18.56 20.27
N ALA A 1089 -30.38 19.71 20.13
CA ALA A 1089 -30.87 20.79 19.27
C ALA A 1089 -29.76 21.33 18.37
N LEU A 1090 -30.15 21.80 17.20
CA LEU A 1090 -29.28 22.45 16.22
C LEU A 1090 -29.66 23.91 16.13
N ARG A 1091 -28.68 24.80 16.27
CA ARG A 1091 -28.83 26.23 16.02
C ARG A 1091 -28.03 26.60 14.79
N VAL A 1092 -28.71 27.15 13.81
CA VAL A 1092 -28.17 27.49 12.49
C VAL A 1092 -28.26 28.99 12.30
N ALA A 1093 -27.13 29.63 11.99
CA ALA A 1093 -27.09 31.05 11.67
C ALA A 1093 -26.82 31.22 10.18
N LEU A 1094 -27.74 31.90 9.50
CA LEU A 1094 -27.64 32.26 8.09
C LEU A 1094 -27.18 33.70 7.92
N ALA A 1095 -26.40 33.96 6.87
CA ALA A 1095 -26.18 35.30 6.36
C ALA A 1095 -27.43 35.77 5.60
N GLU A 1096 -28.15 36.78 6.12
CA GLU A 1096 -29.24 37.43 5.39
C GLU A 1096 -28.71 38.36 4.30
N SER A 1097 -27.58 38.99 4.58
CA SER A 1097 -26.77 39.74 3.62
C SER A 1097 -25.31 39.42 3.84
N LYS A 1098 -24.55 39.40 2.74
CA LYS A 1098 -23.10 39.25 2.75
C LYS A 1098 -22.46 40.36 1.93
N GLU A 1099 -21.26 40.74 2.32
CA GLU A 1099 -20.38 41.57 1.53
C GLU A 1099 -19.20 40.72 1.05
N THR A 1100 -18.94 40.76 -0.25
CA THR A 1100 -17.87 39.99 -0.88
C THR A 1100 -16.67 40.89 -1.11
N PHE A 1101 -15.56 40.60 -0.42
CA PHE A 1101 -14.28 41.26 -0.64
C PHE A 1101 -13.40 40.36 -1.49
N ILE A 1102 -12.87 40.90 -2.59
CA ILE A 1102 -12.04 40.17 -3.55
C ILE A 1102 -10.66 40.81 -3.59
N TYR A 1103 -9.62 40.01 -3.35
CA TYR A 1103 -8.23 40.46 -3.40
C TYR A 1103 -7.45 39.64 -4.43
N PRO A 1104 -6.98 40.25 -5.53
CA PRO A 1104 -6.22 39.53 -6.53
C PRO A 1104 -4.84 39.13 -6.00
N TYR A 1105 -4.31 38.00 -6.46
CA TYR A 1105 -2.94 37.58 -6.18
C TYR A 1105 -2.25 37.03 -7.43
N GLY A 1106 -0.92 37.13 -7.43
CA GLY A 1106 -0.04 36.42 -8.35
C GLY A 1106 1.12 35.83 -7.56
N LEU A 1107 1.39 34.55 -7.78
CA LEU A 1107 2.42 33.77 -7.08
C LEU A 1107 3.43 33.23 -8.08
N PRO A 1108 4.52 33.97 -8.35
CA PRO A 1108 5.59 33.48 -9.22
C PRO A 1108 6.37 32.37 -8.50
N VAL A 1109 6.36 31.18 -9.06
CA VAL A 1109 7.06 30.00 -8.54
C VAL A 1109 8.54 30.17 -8.80
N ARG A 1110 9.35 30.21 -7.73
CA ARG A 1110 10.81 30.28 -7.86
C ARG A 1110 11.35 28.91 -8.24
N ASN A 1111 12.22 28.87 -9.26
CA ASN A 1111 13.01 27.69 -9.54
C ASN A 1111 14.04 27.52 -8.41
N GLU A 1112 13.87 26.48 -7.60
CA GLU A 1112 14.95 25.95 -6.79
C GLU A 1112 15.87 25.18 -7.76
N ASN A 1113 17.01 25.79 -8.10
CA ASN A 1113 18.08 25.13 -8.86
C ASN A 1113 18.87 24.19 -7.97
#